data_AF-A0A2D6QY86-F1
#
_entry.id   AF-A0A2D6QY86-F1
#
_cell.length_a   1.000
_cell.length_b   1.000
_cell.length_c   1.000
_cell.angle_alpha   90.00
_cell.angle_beta   90.00
_cell.angle_gamma   90.00
#
_symmetry.space_group_name_H-M   'P 1'
#
loop_
_entity.id
_entity.type
_entity.pdbx_description
1 polymer ?
#
loop_
_entity_poly.entity_id
_entity_poly.type
_entity_poly.pdbx_seq_one_letter_code
_entity_poly.pdbx_strand_id
1 'polypeptide(L)'
;MPWSRLAVASLLLLIGASRSDAAAVPIDLRAVQPGPVSVEAEGAAVAVAWPDETGRIWTATFSLDPERPLITSIAVGDAVVVSAAQPIYRGETGIRRRGWNAFFDYPPSHPDGTRQAQGMFTLRSARARSVGDRIELFFDGLRMGPFDGGVAYTFFPGSRLVQQEAVLTTYDADVAYYYDAGLEMAAAADRTAGNNMQTAIAYYDARGDLTHETASGLEPERVPVRVRHRTVAMQTGGGSVAVFPAPHQYFFPRDFTSNLGYLWYRAWRGRVALGIRQIGDTNWQFYPWMNAPPGRPQRMSLFLLLTDGAPDAALEPVLRYTNADRFPAMDGYKTLSTHWHLAYTVQALANGFDWTPPFKPVLQAMGVDASIIMDFHGDGHPRDLTDLRLDELEAYFGALRAQSDDDFLLIPSEEANVHLGGHWAVIFPKPVYWFMDRPEGGAFEMPHPEYGTVYSTADAVELLDLVRREGGYMYQTHPRTKGSTGYPDRILATDHFQDPSYLGAGWKAMPSDLSSRRLGDRSLDLLDDLSNLGHRKRIFGEVDVFQFDATHELYAHMNINYVKLDRLPAFDDWGEVLAPLASGEYFTTTGEVLLPEVDLSASTADRIVARVSAAWTFPLHAAEIVWGDGAETHREVIPLGDTGEFGRETFEWSAEARGWTWARVALWDVAGNGAFVNPVWHDTASRASRLEVLLERGEIRVGTTGDYRPFSYRRADGTFEGFDVDAARSLGAALGVRVRFVQTSWPTLVDDLHAGRYDIAMSGITRTRDREAVASLSDGYLSIGKSPLVRSEDRDRFLDLDAIDRPGVRIGVNPGGTNETFVRASITRAQIVVIEDNLSIPDAVATGRVDVMVTDNVEAVLVASQDPRLAAVRPEAPLTREELSYMLPRDDEAFLNRVDAWLRQMRLDGELDRLRERWMTGAAPGGTAGAGPVQRRSNVASMRTQRSGSNATVCGASSTAIVNRPVRSPSSIRSTRRSACPSTARPTPSGSRNGSPAWVWRSSISTRRPSAS
;
A
#
# COMPACT_ATOMS: atom_id res chain seq x y z
N MET A 1 39.02 -11.33 85.09
CA MET A 1 40.42 -10.97 84.76
C MET A 1 40.44 -10.32 83.37
N PRO A 2 41.45 -9.49 83.04
CA PRO A 2 41.45 -8.60 81.86
C PRO A 2 41.71 -9.35 80.53
N TRP A 3 41.89 -8.73 79.36
CA TRP A 3 43.00 -7.89 78.84
C TRP A 3 42.55 -7.39 77.45
N SER A 4 42.98 -6.29 76.81
CA SER A 4 43.70 -5.07 77.21
C SER A 4 43.47 -4.02 76.11
N ARG A 5 43.62 -2.72 76.42
CA ARG A 5 43.54 -1.64 75.42
C ARG A 5 44.73 -1.67 74.46
N LEU A 6 44.53 -1.27 73.22
CA LEU A 6 45.55 -0.61 72.40
C LEU A 6 44.89 0.42 71.49
N ALA A 7 45.17 1.70 71.75
CA ALA A 7 44.81 2.79 70.84
C ALA A 7 45.96 2.95 69.83
N VAL A 8 45.62 3.11 68.55
CA VAL A 8 46.55 3.60 67.54
C VAL A 8 45.95 4.89 66.98
N ALA A 9 46.66 5.99 67.17
CA ALA A 9 46.28 7.28 66.61
C ALA A 9 46.53 7.26 65.10
N SER A 10 45.48 7.51 64.31
CA SER A 10 45.64 7.80 62.88
C SER A 10 45.81 9.30 62.69
N LEU A 11 46.95 9.65 62.10
CA LEU A 11 47.42 11.02 61.92
C LEU A 11 46.49 11.81 61.00
N LEU A 12 46.11 13.04 61.39
CA LEU A 12 45.44 14.01 60.53
C LEU A 12 46.41 14.51 59.46
N LEU A 13 46.53 13.76 58.36
CA LEU A 13 47.13 14.25 57.12
C LEU A 13 46.09 15.07 56.36
N LEU A 14 46.05 16.37 56.69
CA LEU A 14 45.47 17.41 55.83
C LEU A 14 46.32 17.54 54.55
N ILE A 15 46.21 16.54 53.67
CA ILE A 15 46.55 16.74 52.27
C ILE A 15 45.43 17.64 51.73
N GLY A 16 45.73 18.94 51.67
CA GLY A 16 44.99 19.86 50.82
C GLY A 16 45.16 19.42 49.38
N ALA A 17 44.31 18.50 48.94
CA ALA A 17 44.15 18.20 47.53
C ALA A 17 43.62 19.47 46.88
N SER A 18 44.53 20.27 46.33
CA SER A 18 44.22 21.20 45.26
C SER A 18 43.49 20.37 44.21
N ARG A 19 42.17 20.55 44.11
CA ARG A 19 41.43 20.07 42.96
C ARG A 19 42.12 20.71 41.77
N SER A 20 42.79 19.89 40.95
CA SER A 20 43.08 20.30 39.59
C SER A 20 41.72 20.46 38.95
N ASP A 21 41.29 21.71 38.75
CA ASP A 21 40.11 21.98 37.94
C ASP A 21 40.35 21.30 36.59
N ALA A 22 39.50 20.32 36.26
CA ALA A 22 39.56 19.66 34.97
C ALA A 22 39.40 20.73 33.90
N ALA A 23 40.36 20.82 32.99
CA ALA A 23 40.35 21.88 31.98
C ALA A 23 39.05 21.76 31.17
N ALA A 24 38.23 22.81 31.20
CA ALA A 24 36.97 22.84 30.49
C ALA A 24 37.18 22.56 29.00
N VAL A 25 36.33 21.70 28.44
CA VAL A 25 36.43 21.28 27.05
C VAL A 25 36.00 22.46 26.14
N PRO A 26 36.86 22.94 25.22
CA PRO A 26 36.49 24.05 24.36
C PRO A 26 35.36 23.64 23.39
N ILE A 27 34.49 24.60 23.09
CA ILE A 27 33.41 24.45 22.11
C ILE A 27 33.75 25.16 20.79
N ASP A 28 33.55 24.48 19.67
CA ASP A 28 33.67 25.06 18.34
C ASP A 28 32.34 25.68 17.88
N LEU A 29 32.31 27.02 17.74
CA LEU A 29 31.15 27.78 17.28
C LEU A 29 31.27 28.26 15.81
N ARG A 30 32.31 27.86 15.07
CA ARG A 30 32.60 28.41 13.72
C ARG A 30 31.51 28.15 12.67
N ALA A 31 30.63 27.17 12.92
CA ALA A 31 29.51 26.81 12.04
C ALA A 31 28.16 27.38 12.51
N VAL A 32 28.15 28.24 13.55
CA VAL A 32 26.96 28.99 13.98
C VAL A 32 26.82 30.24 13.13
N GLN A 33 25.64 30.41 12.54
CA GLN A 33 25.22 31.63 11.84
C GLN A 33 24.23 32.40 12.73
N PRO A 34 24.10 33.73 12.57
CA PRO A 34 23.04 34.51 13.20
C PRO A 34 21.65 33.99 12.78
N GLY A 35 20.74 33.84 13.74
CA GLY A 35 19.39 33.31 13.51
C GLY A 35 18.50 33.48 14.75
N PRO A 36 17.28 32.91 14.76
CA PRO A 36 16.34 33.03 15.87
C PRO A 36 16.72 32.21 17.11
N VAL A 37 17.67 31.28 16.98
CA VAL A 37 18.29 30.54 18.09
C VAL A 37 19.72 31.05 18.28
N SER A 38 20.04 31.58 19.46
CA SER A 38 21.40 32.06 19.78
C SER A 38 22.20 31.02 20.57
N VAL A 39 23.53 31.09 20.43
CA VAL A 39 24.48 30.25 21.16
C VAL A 39 25.60 31.13 21.73
N GLU A 40 25.79 31.07 23.05
CA GLU A 40 26.81 31.84 23.75
C GLU A 40 27.64 30.91 24.64
N ALA A 41 28.96 31.09 24.66
CA ALA A 41 29.87 30.29 25.48
C ALA A 41 30.63 31.18 26.45
N GLU A 42 30.55 30.87 27.75
CA GLU A 42 31.23 31.60 28.81
C GLU A 42 31.93 30.63 29.77
N GLY A 43 33.25 30.77 29.89
CA GLY A 43 34.08 29.95 30.77
C GLY A 43 33.96 28.45 30.48
N ALA A 44 33.31 27.73 31.39
CA ALA A 44 33.10 26.28 31.33
C ALA A 44 31.64 25.90 31.00
N ALA A 45 30.89 26.79 30.34
CA ALA A 45 29.51 26.54 29.95
C ALA A 45 29.19 27.04 28.53
N VAL A 46 28.18 26.45 27.91
CA VAL A 46 27.51 26.98 26.72
C VAL A 46 26.02 27.10 27.00
N ALA A 47 25.43 28.25 26.65
CA ALA A 47 24.01 28.51 26.68
C ALA A 47 23.44 28.56 25.26
N VAL A 48 22.24 28.01 25.08
CA VAL A 48 21.41 28.17 23.88
C VAL A 48 20.12 28.85 24.31
N ALA A 49 19.70 29.90 23.59
CA ALA A 49 18.43 30.56 23.82
C ALA A 49 17.55 30.54 22.56
N TRP A 50 16.27 30.22 22.72
CA TRP A 50 15.31 30.15 21.61
C TRP A 50 13.89 30.55 22.05
N PRO A 51 13.06 31.09 21.15
CA PRO A 51 11.65 31.37 21.44
C PRO A 51 10.80 30.08 21.39
N ASP A 52 9.82 29.96 22.29
CA ASP A 52 8.72 28.99 22.17
C ASP A 52 7.59 29.48 21.25
N GLU A 53 6.53 28.66 21.11
CA GLU A 53 5.38 28.97 20.26
C GLU A 53 4.60 30.23 20.69
N THR A 54 4.87 30.75 21.90
CA THR A 54 4.30 31.99 22.42
C THR A 54 5.30 33.16 22.41
N GLY A 55 6.52 32.93 21.91
CA GLY A 55 7.62 33.91 21.88
C GLY A 55 8.35 34.08 23.21
N ARG A 56 8.11 33.24 24.23
CA ARG A 56 8.90 33.27 25.47
C ARG A 56 10.26 32.65 25.22
N ILE A 57 11.31 33.27 25.75
CA ILE A 57 12.67 32.76 25.57
C ILE A 57 12.95 31.65 26.59
N TRP A 58 13.23 30.47 26.06
CA TRP A 58 13.81 29.35 26.78
C TRP A 58 15.33 29.42 26.71
N THR A 59 16.00 28.95 27.75
CA THR A 59 17.46 28.87 27.82
C THR A 59 17.90 27.50 28.32
N ALA A 60 18.76 26.82 27.55
CA ALA A 60 19.41 25.57 27.91
C ALA A 60 20.90 25.81 28.13
N THR A 61 21.39 25.54 29.34
CA THR A 61 22.79 25.71 29.73
C THR A 61 23.44 24.35 29.91
N PHE A 62 24.54 24.11 29.21
CA PHE A 62 25.32 22.89 29.24
C PHE A 62 26.69 23.11 29.91
N SER A 63 27.17 22.10 30.63
CA SER A 63 28.50 22.08 31.24
C SER A 63 29.55 21.61 30.23
N LEU A 64 30.66 22.33 30.15
CA LEU A 64 31.89 21.93 29.46
C LEU A 64 32.93 21.33 30.41
N ASP A 65 32.63 21.25 31.71
CA ASP A 65 33.37 20.50 32.73
C ASP A 65 32.95 19.02 32.69
N PRO A 66 33.85 18.06 32.33
CA PRO A 66 33.53 16.64 32.23
C PRO A 66 33.10 15.96 33.55
N GLU A 67 33.42 16.55 34.70
CA GLU A 67 33.08 16.01 36.02
C GLU A 67 31.65 16.40 36.48
N ARG A 68 30.90 17.13 35.64
CA ARG A 68 29.55 17.61 35.94
C ARG A 68 28.47 16.99 35.04
N PRO A 69 27.19 17.07 35.45
CA PRO A 69 26.06 16.82 34.56
C PRO A 69 26.15 17.65 33.27
N LEU A 70 25.98 17.01 32.10
CA LEU A 70 26.10 17.67 30.80
C LEU A 70 25.10 18.82 30.65
N ILE A 71 23.86 18.64 31.10
CA ILE A 71 22.87 19.72 31.17
C ILE A 71 22.90 20.30 32.58
N THR A 72 23.33 21.55 32.70
CA THR A 72 23.26 22.31 33.94
C THR A 72 21.80 22.67 34.25
N SER A 73 21.09 23.24 33.28
CA SER A 73 19.69 23.64 33.41
C SER A 73 18.99 23.79 32.05
N ILE A 74 17.67 23.62 32.03
CA ILE A 74 16.80 24.18 30.98
C ILE A 74 15.65 24.91 31.66
N ALA A 75 15.43 26.18 31.30
CA ALA A 75 14.51 27.08 32.00
C ALA A 75 13.76 28.03 31.05
N VAL A 76 12.65 28.60 31.54
CA VAL A 76 11.92 29.72 30.93
C VAL A 76 11.64 30.77 32.00
N GLY A 77 12.16 31.99 31.83
CA GLY A 77 12.20 32.98 32.91
C GLY A 77 12.87 32.41 34.18
N ASP A 78 12.20 32.54 35.32
CA ASP A 78 12.67 31.99 36.61
C ASP A 78 12.37 30.48 36.79
N ALA A 79 11.58 29.87 35.89
CA ALA A 79 11.15 28.48 36.01
C ALA A 79 12.21 27.49 35.47
N VAL A 80 13.03 26.93 36.37
CA VAL A 80 14.01 25.88 36.02
C VAL A 80 13.31 24.52 35.92
N VAL A 81 12.99 24.10 34.70
CA VAL A 81 12.31 22.84 34.40
C VAL A 81 13.26 21.66 34.55
N VAL A 82 14.38 21.66 33.84
CA VAL A 82 15.41 20.62 33.92
C VAL A 82 16.59 21.15 34.73
N SER A 83 17.17 20.33 35.62
CA SER A 83 18.38 20.69 36.37
C SER A 83 19.32 19.50 36.57
N ALA A 84 20.64 19.76 36.51
CA ALA A 84 21.71 18.78 36.79
C ALA A 84 21.46 17.40 36.14
N ALA A 85 21.27 17.43 34.81
CA ALA A 85 20.79 16.31 34.02
C ALA A 85 21.86 15.69 33.11
N GLN A 86 21.68 14.39 32.82
CA GLN A 86 22.55 13.58 31.96
C GLN A 86 21.69 12.72 31.02
N PRO A 87 22.08 12.57 29.75
CA PRO A 87 21.42 11.64 28.84
C PRO A 87 21.65 10.19 29.30
N ILE A 88 20.63 9.35 29.19
CA ILE A 88 20.75 7.90 29.37
C ILE A 88 20.61 7.23 28.01
N TYR A 89 21.60 6.42 27.64
CA TYR A 89 21.49 5.47 26.54
C TYR A 89 21.81 4.05 27.04
N ARG A 90 21.12 3.05 26.50
CA ARG A 90 21.48 1.63 26.63
C ARG A 90 21.32 0.97 25.28
N GLY A 91 22.20 0.03 24.97
CA GLY A 91 22.13 -0.75 23.75
C GLY A 91 22.12 -2.23 24.05
N GLU A 92 21.42 -3.00 23.23
CA GLU A 92 21.65 -4.44 23.09
C GLU A 92 22.09 -4.70 21.66
N THR A 93 23.19 -5.44 21.46
CA THR A 93 23.72 -5.78 20.14
C THR A 93 23.75 -7.28 19.90
N GLY A 94 23.49 -7.69 18.66
CA GLY A 94 23.67 -9.06 18.17
C GLY A 94 24.31 -9.06 16.79
N ILE A 95 24.54 -10.25 16.23
CA ILE A 95 25.17 -10.42 14.91
C ILE A 95 24.13 -10.93 13.90
N ARG A 96 24.02 -10.26 12.75
CA ARG A 96 23.16 -10.65 11.63
C ARG A 96 23.65 -11.95 10.99
N ARG A 97 22.70 -12.76 10.51
CA ARG A 97 22.96 -14.06 9.88
C ARG A 97 22.48 -14.16 8.43
N ARG A 98 21.67 -13.19 7.99
CA ARG A 98 20.97 -13.20 6.70
C ARG A 98 21.16 -11.91 5.87
N GLY A 99 22.18 -11.12 6.22
CA GLY A 99 22.48 -9.83 5.59
C GLY A 99 21.50 -8.72 6.01
N TRP A 100 21.73 -7.51 5.48
CA TRP A 100 21.08 -6.28 5.95
C TRP A 100 19.57 -6.20 5.65
N ASN A 101 19.09 -6.85 4.59
CA ASN A 101 17.66 -6.86 4.24
C ASN A 101 16.81 -7.89 5.01
N ALA A 102 17.40 -8.57 6.01
CA ALA A 102 16.73 -9.64 6.75
C ALA A 102 15.72 -9.11 7.79
N PHE A 103 14.43 -9.22 7.48
CA PHE A 103 13.35 -9.02 8.44
C PHE A 103 13.28 -10.16 9.46
N PHE A 104 13.21 -11.41 8.97
CA PHE A 104 13.25 -12.62 9.80
C PHE A 104 14.70 -13.09 10.01
N ASP A 105 15.41 -12.38 10.89
CA ASP A 105 16.63 -12.85 11.53
C ASP A 105 16.38 -13.05 13.03
N TYR A 106 17.22 -13.83 13.69
CA TYR A 106 17.21 -13.96 15.15
C TYR A 106 18.67 -13.86 15.65
N PRO A 107 19.20 -12.64 15.81
CA PRO A 107 20.58 -12.41 16.27
C PRO A 107 20.99 -13.16 17.56
N PRO A 108 20.11 -13.38 18.56
CA PRO A 108 20.42 -14.22 19.72
C PRO A 108 20.74 -15.70 19.40
N SER A 109 20.45 -16.19 18.19
CA SER A 109 20.88 -17.54 17.75
C SER A 109 22.32 -17.62 17.27
N HIS A 110 23.02 -16.48 17.13
CA HIS A 110 24.44 -16.48 16.82
C HIS A 110 25.23 -17.08 18.00
N PRO A 111 26.30 -17.88 17.78
CA PRO A 111 27.07 -18.49 18.86
C PRO A 111 27.63 -17.51 19.91
N ASP A 112 27.89 -16.26 19.50
CA ASP A 112 28.38 -15.20 20.39
C ASP A 112 27.28 -14.53 21.24
N GLY A 113 26.00 -14.92 21.04
CA GLY A 113 24.85 -14.37 21.74
C GLY A 113 24.56 -12.90 21.45
N THR A 114 23.90 -12.23 22.39
CA THR A 114 23.75 -10.76 22.42
C THR A 114 24.59 -10.13 23.53
N ARG A 115 24.89 -8.84 23.38
CA ARG A 115 25.70 -8.07 24.33
C ARG A 115 24.92 -6.83 24.74
N GLN A 116 24.65 -6.68 26.04
CA GLN A 116 24.04 -5.46 26.58
C GLN A 116 25.13 -4.48 27.04
N ALA A 117 24.93 -3.20 26.75
CA ALA A 117 25.84 -2.12 27.10
C ALA A 117 25.10 -0.90 27.69
N GLN A 118 25.57 -0.44 28.84
CA GLN A 118 25.19 0.86 29.39
C GLN A 118 26.03 1.94 28.67
N GLY A 119 25.37 3.00 28.19
CA GLY A 119 26.06 4.17 27.67
C GLY A 119 26.91 4.84 28.75
N MET A 120 28.18 5.08 28.43
CA MET A 120 29.13 5.84 29.25
C MET A 120 29.47 7.14 28.52
N PHE A 121 29.23 8.28 29.17
CA PHE A 121 29.53 9.61 28.63
C PHE A 121 30.67 10.26 29.40
N THR A 122 31.66 10.78 28.67
CA THR A 122 32.74 11.60 29.21
C THR A 122 33.14 12.60 28.13
N LEU A 123 32.81 13.88 28.34
CA LEU A 123 32.95 14.91 27.32
C LEU A 123 34.39 15.01 26.78
N ARG A 124 34.55 14.85 25.46
CA ARG A 124 35.84 14.92 24.74
C ARG A 124 35.99 16.18 23.91
N SER A 125 34.91 16.60 23.23
CA SER A 125 34.83 17.85 22.46
C SER A 125 33.38 18.32 22.35
N ALA A 126 33.17 19.62 22.14
CA ALA A 126 31.85 20.19 21.89
C ALA A 126 31.89 21.03 20.60
N ARG A 127 30.77 21.08 19.87
CA ARG A 127 30.58 21.99 18.72
C ARG A 127 29.11 22.40 18.58
N ALA A 128 28.90 23.57 17.98
CA ALA A 128 27.59 24.06 17.59
C ALA A 128 27.55 24.33 16.07
N ARG A 129 26.41 24.11 15.43
CA ARG A 129 26.16 24.49 14.04
C ARG A 129 24.72 24.90 13.79
N SER A 130 24.51 25.82 12.86
CA SER A 130 23.18 26.13 12.33
C SER A 130 22.72 25.05 11.34
N VAL A 131 21.41 24.78 11.30
CA VAL A 131 20.73 23.84 10.41
C VAL A 131 19.45 24.51 9.91
N GLY A 132 19.58 25.39 8.92
CA GLY A 132 18.60 26.44 8.71
C GLY A 132 18.54 27.35 9.94
N ASP A 133 17.34 27.65 10.42
CA ASP A 133 17.11 28.49 11.60
C ASP A 133 17.29 27.75 12.95
N ARG A 134 17.56 26.45 12.91
CA ARG A 134 17.78 25.58 14.07
C ARG A 134 19.26 25.56 14.48
N ILE A 135 19.52 25.21 15.74
CA ILE A 135 20.87 24.91 16.24
C ILE A 135 20.96 23.44 16.64
N GLU A 136 22.00 22.75 16.14
CA GLU A 136 22.46 21.46 16.66
C GLU A 136 23.73 21.71 17.51
N LEU A 137 23.65 21.43 18.81
CA LEU A 137 24.82 21.22 19.66
C LEU A 137 25.23 19.74 19.61
N PHE A 138 26.51 19.45 19.47
CA PHE A 138 27.05 18.09 19.50
C PHE A 138 28.18 17.97 20.53
N PHE A 139 28.01 17.03 21.45
CA PHE A 139 28.94 16.72 22.53
C PHE A 139 29.53 15.32 22.32
N ASP A 140 30.78 15.27 21.90
CA ASP A 140 31.52 14.03 21.67
C ASP A 140 31.93 13.37 23.00
N GLY A 141 31.94 12.03 23.05
CA GLY A 141 32.36 11.27 24.22
C GLY A 141 31.37 10.24 24.77
N LEU A 142 30.35 9.86 23.99
CA LEU A 142 29.45 8.75 24.33
C LEU A 142 29.99 7.43 23.76
N ARG A 143 30.10 6.41 24.60
CA ARG A 143 30.40 5.02 24.22
C ARG A 143 29.29 4.09 24.66
N MET A 144 28.94 3.12 23.82
CA MET A 144 27.88 2.14 24.11
C MET A 144 28.21 0.79 23.44
N GLY A 145 28.95 -0.07 24.14
CA GLY A 145 29.38 -1.35 23.58
C GLY A 145 30.36 -1.14 22.41
N PRO A 146 30.10 -1.66 21.19
CA PRO A 146 30.96 -1.47 20.03
C PRO A 146 30.78 -0.09 19.35
N PHE A 147 29.92 0.78 19.89
CA PHE A 147 29.61 2.10 19.37
C PHE A 147 30.40 3.21 20.08
N ASP A 148 30.99 4.15 19.32
CA ASP A 148 31.66 5.36 19.80
C ASP A 148 31.12 6.60 19.03
N GLY A 149 30.99 7.73 19.70
CA GLY A 149 30.52 8.99 19.13
C GLY A 149 30.10 9.98 20.21
N GLY A 150 28.95 10.65 20.02
CA GLY A 150 28.48 11.71 20.93
C GLY A 150 26.97 11.83 21.05
N VAL A 151 26.52 12.85 21.79
CA VAL A 151 25.11 13.22 21.93
C VAL A 151 24.87 14.57 21.25
N ALA A 152 23.87 14.64 20.39
CA ALA A 152 23.37 15.86 19.80
C ALA A 152 22.11 16.36 20.54
N TYR A 153 21.95 17.67 20.62
CA TYR A 153 20.73 18.36 21.03
C TYR A 153 20.36 19.36 19.94
N THR A 154 19.16 19.22 19.37
CA THR A 154 18.62 20.14 18.36
C THR A 154 17.49 20.98 18.95
N PHE A 155 17.58 22.29 18.76
CA PHE A 155 16.61 23.28 19.23
C PHE A 155 15.85 23.89 18.06
N PHE A 156 14.53 23.99 18.20
CA PHE A 156 13.61 24.44 17.15
C PHE A 156 13.03 25.82 17.53
N PRO A 157 13.24 26.87 16.73
CA PRO A 157 12.65 28.17 17.01
C PRO A 157 11.13 28.10 16.89
N GLY A 158 10.41 28.77 17.80
CA GLY A 158 8.95 28.74 17.86
C GLY A 158 8.37 27.47 18.47
N SER A 159 9.16 26.69 19.23
CA SER A 159 8.73 25.41 19.80
C SER A 159 9.41 25.07 21.14
N ARG A 160 8.69 24.34 22.00
CA ARG A 160 9.22 23.70 23.23
C ARG A 160 9.81 22.31 22.98
N LEU A 161 9.83 21.85 21.74
CA LEU A 161 10.44 20.58 21.33
C LEU A 161 11.97 20.68 21.43
N VAL A 162 12.59 19.65 21.99
CA VAL A 162 14.04 19.44 21.95
C VAL A 162 14.29 18.00 21.51
N GLN A 163 15.10 17.83 20.47
CA GLN A 163 15.51 16.51 19.99
C GLN A 163 16.86 16.13 20.61
N GLN A 164 16.92 15.01 21.32
CA GLN A 164 18.15 14.42 21.84
C GLN A 164 18.53 13.20 21.00
N GLU A 165 19.72 13.14 20.43
CA GLU A 165 20.16 12.02 19.60
C GLU A 165 21.53 11.50 20.05
N ALA A 166 21.67 10.20 20.31
CA ALA A 166 23.00 9.60 20.32
C ALA A 166 23.42 9.34 18.87
N VAL A 167 24.49 10.00 18.42
CA VAL A 167 25.04 9.86 17.07
C VAL A 167 26.31 9.04 17.19
N LEU A 168 26.18 7.73 16.97
CA LEU A 168 27.22 6.75 17.27
C LEU A 168 27.56 5.90 16.06
N THR A 169 28.83 5.54 15.91
CA THR A 169 29.32 4.69 14.82
C THR A 169 29.94 3.42 15.38
N THR A 170 29.74 2.30 14.70
CA THR A 170 30.50 1.06 14.90
C THR A 170 31.23 0.68 13.62
N TYR A 171 32.33 -0.05 13.74
CA TYR A 171 33.07 -0.63 12.62
C TYR A 171 33.03 -2.16 12.62
N ASP A 172 32.35 -2.77 13.62
CA ASP A 172 32.09 -4.20 13.66
C ASP A 172 31.13 -4.57 12.51
N ALA A 173 31.42 -5.66 11.80
CA ALA A 173 30.57 -6.18 10.74
C ALA A 173 29.25 -6.76 11.29
N ASP A 174 28.21 -6.74 10.46
CA ASP A 174 26.95 -7.45 10.69
C ASP A 174 26.23 -7.11 12.02
N VAL A 175 26.49 -5.94 12.62
CA VAL A 175 25.85 -5.54 13.88
C VAL A 175 24.36 -5.26 13.70
N ALA A 176 23.55 -5.98 14.48
CA ALA A 176 22.16 -5.66 14.75
C ALA A 176 22.02 -5.02 16.14
N TYR A 177 21.10 -4.09 16.36
CA TYR A 177 20.90 -3.49 17.69
C TYR A 177 19.47 -3.09 18.05
N TYR A 178 19.26 -2.94 19.36
CA TYR A 178 18.20 -2.13 19.97
C TYR A 178 18.82 -0.98 20.77
N TYR A 179 18.03 0.07 21.04
CA TYR A 179 18.40 1.10 22.01
C TYR A 179 17.23 1.56 22.90
N ASP A 180 17.59 1.87 24.14
CA ASP A 180 16.82 2.71 25.05
C ASP A 180 17.46 4.10 25.08
N ALA A 181 16.63 5.14 25.18
CA ALA A 181 17.07 6.51 25.42
C ALA A 181 16.27 7.13 26.57
N GLY A 182 16.83 8.15 27.21
CA GLY A 182 16.14 8.91 28.25
C GLY A 182 16.96 10.06 28.79
N LEU A 183 16.43 10.71 29.82
CA LEU A 183 17.07 11.81 30.54
C LEU A 183 16.94 11.58 32.04
N GLU A 184 18.05 11.61 32.79
CA GLU A 184 18.04 11.63 34.26
C GLU A 184 18.39 13.03 34.76
N MET A 185 17.63 13.55 35.72
CA MET A 185 17.79 14.90 36.25
C MET A 185 17.60 14.97 37.76
N ALA A 186 17.99 16.08 38.36
CA ALA A 186 17.71 16.36 39.77
C ALA A 186 16.27 16.87 39.96
N ALA A 187 15.59 16.33 40.98
CA ALA A 187 14.29 16.74 41.46
C ALA A 187 14.34 16.77 43.00
N ALA A 188 15.17 17.65 43.53
CA ALA A 188 15.39 17.75 44.97
C ALA A 188 14.17 18.29 45.73
N ALA A 189 13.30 19.06 45.05
CA ALA A 189 12.06 19.61 45.59
C ALA A 189 11.04 18.51 45.97
N ASP A 190 10.94 17.46 45.15
CA ASP A 190 10.01 16.34 45.31
C ASP A 190 10.37 15.42 46.50
N ARG A 191 11.58 15.57 47.06
CA ARG A 191 12.08 14.68 48.12
C ARG A 191 11.41 14.98 49.45
N THR A 192 10.76 13.96 50.01
CA THR A 192 10.11 14.03 51.32
C THR A 192 10.90 13.28 52.41
N ALA A 193 10.41 13.33 53.65
CA ALA A 193 11.04 12.69 54.79
C ALA A 193 11.21 11.17 54.56
N GLY A 194 12.33 10.61 55.03
CA GLY A 194 12.66 9.19 54.84
C GLY A 194 13.36 8.84 53.52
N ASN A 195 13.67 9.84 52.67
CA ASN A 195 14.19 9.70 51.29
C ASN A 195 13.15 9.28 50.24
N ASN A 196 11.87 9.34 50.59
CA ASN A 196 10.75 9.18 49.66
C ASN A 196 10.67 10.36 48.68
N MET A 197 9.86 10.21 47.63
CA MET A 197 9.56 11.22 46.61
C MET A 197 8.05 11.48 46.56
N GLN A 198 7.64 12.59 45.95
CA GLN A 198 6.27 12.91 45.55
C GLN A 198 6.28 13.49 44.13
N THR A 199 6.83 12.73 43.19
CA THR A 199 6.93 13.15 41.78
C THR A 199 5.65 12.79 41.04
N ALA A 200 4.91 13.79 40.55
CA ALA A 200 3.71 13.56 39.75
C ALA A 200 4.07 13.09 38.33
N ILE A 201 3.30 12.14 37.81
CA ILE A 201 3.45 11.54 36.48
C ILE A 201 2.07 11.51 35.82
N ALA A 202 2.01 11.77 34.52
CA ALA A 202 0.80 11.59 33.72
C ALA A 202 1.11 10.86 32.41
N TYR A 203 0.20 10.01 31.96
CA TYR A 203 0.21 9.39 30.64
C TYR A 203 -1.20 8.92 30.26
N TYR A 204 -1.44 8.68 28.97
CA TYR A 204 -2.64 7.96 28.53
C TYR A 204 -2.38 6.46 28.62
N ASP A 205 -3.23 5.71 29.31
CA ASP A 205 -3.07 4.26 29.43
C ASP A 205 -3.24 3.55 28.08
N ALA A 206 -3.08 2.23 28.03
CA ALA A 206 -3.22 1.48 26.77
C ALA A 206 -4.62 1.57 26.13
N ARG A 207 -5.66 2.06 26.83
CA ARG A 207 -7.01 2.29 26.29
C ARG A 207 -7.25 3.75 25.87
N GLY A 208 -6.33 4.65 26.18
CA GLY A 208 -6.47 6.09 25.95
C GLY A 208 -7.05 6.85 27.14
N ASP A 209 -7.19 6.24 28.32
CA ASP A 209 -7.65 6.93 29.53
C ASP A 209 -6.49 7.69 30.19
N LEU A 210 -6.65 9.01 30.41
CA LEU A 210 -5.64 9.82 31.10
C LEU A 210 -5.46 9.33 32.54
N THR A 211 -4.24 8.93 32.87
CA THR A 211 -3.84 8.35 34.15
C THR A 211 -2.82 9.24 34.83
N HIS A 212 -3.04 9.50 36.13
CA HIS A 212 -2.10 10.20 37.01
C HIS A 212 -1.51 9.24 38.02
N GLU A 213 -0.19 9.21 38.12
CA GLU A 213 0.56 8.48 39.14
C GLU A 213 1.40 9.44 40.01
N THR A 214 1.83 8.97 41.16
CA THR A 214 2.80 9.67 42.01
C THR A 214 3.91 8.69 42.38
N ALA A 215 5.10 8.88 41.82
CA ALA A 215 6.24 8.05 42.15
C ALA A 215 6.70 8.35 43.59
N SER A 216 6.72 7.30 44.39
CA SER A 216 6.82 7.37 45.86
C SER A 216 8.26 7.48 46.35
N GLY A 217 9.25 7.34 45.46
CA GLY A 217 10.65 7.17 45.82
C GLY A 217 10.95 5.75 46.27
N LEU A 218 10.13 4.77 45.87
CA LEU A 218 10.38 3.33 46.03
C LEU A 218 10.71 2.65 44.70
N GLU A 219 11.00 3.46 43.66
CA GLU A 219 11.24 3.04 42.29
C GLU A 219 12.74 3.22 41.91
N PRO A 220 13.69 2.44 42.50
CA PRO A 220 15.11 2.52 42.18
C PRO A 220 15.45 1.93 40.79
N GLU A 221 14.55 1.13 40.24
CA GLU A 221 14.61 0.54 38.90
C GLU A 221 13.60 1.22 37.98
N ARG A 222 13.76 1.06 36.66
CA ARG A 222 12.84 1.64 35.68
C ARG A 222 11.47 0.95 35.75
N VAL A 223 10.41 1.72 35.91
CA VAL A 223 9.02 1.28 35.81
C VAL A 223 8.58 1.42 34.35
N PRO A 224 8.32 0.31 33.62
CA PRO A 224 7.79 0.39 32.25
C PRO A 224 6.28 0.63 32.27
N VAL A 225 5.80 1.48 31.38
CA VAL A 225 4.38 1.85 31.25
C VAL A 225 3.86 1.54 29.84
N ARG A 226 2.69 0.90 29.77
CA ARG A 226 1.94 0.64 28.53
C ARG A 226 1.00 1.80 28.28
N VAL A 227 1.38 2.66 27.35
CA VAL A 227 0.72 3.95 27.10
C VAL A 227 0.17 4.01 25.68
N ARG A 228 -0.93 4.74 25.48
CA ARG A 228 -1.35 5.23 24.15
C ARG A 228 -0.53 6.48 23.79
N HIS A 229 -0.48 6.83 22.50
CA HIS A 229 0.25 7.99 21.97
C HIS A 229 1.78 8.00 22.19
N ARG A 230 2.34 6.89 22.72
CA ARG A 230 3.79 6.65 22.97
C ARG A 230 4.47 7.75 23.79
N THR A 231 3.78 8.33 24.78
CA THR A 231 4.36 9.38 25.63
C THR A 231 4.05 9.21 27.12
N VAL A 232 4.97 9.70 27.95
CA VAL A 232 4.78 9.90 29.39
C VAL A 232 5.34 11.26 29.79
N ALA A 233 4.62 11.97 30.65
CA ALA A 233 5.04 13.23 31.23
C ALA A 233 5.31 13.09 32.72
N MET A 234 6.30 13.82 33.22
CA MET A 234 6.70 13.78 34.62
C MET A 234 7.01 15.18 35.11
N GLN A 235 6.58 15.48 36.33
CA GLN A 235 6.89 16.71 37.04
C GLN A 235 8.40 16.74 37.30
N THR A 236 8.98 17.90 37.07
CA THR A 236 10.36 18.25 37.35
C THR A 236 10.36 19.55 38.15
N GLY A 237 11.52 20.20 38.33
CA GLY A 237 11.70 21.27 39.34
C GLY A 237 10.63 22.37 39.32
N GLY A 238 10.68 23.26 38.32
CA GLY A 238 9.73 24.36 38.12
C GLY A 238 8.73 24.13 37.00
N GLY A 239 8.50 22.88 36.57
CA GLY A 239 7.71 22.54 35.39
C GLY A 239 7.71 21.05 35.12
N SER A 240 7.43 20.61 33.90
CA SER A 240 7.38 19.18 33.53
C SER A 240 8.09 18.89 32.21
N VAL A 241 8.44 17.62 32.03
CA VAL A 241 9.01 17.10 30.77
C VAL A 241 8.14 15.93 30.30
N ALA A 242 7.67 15.98 29.05
CA ALA A 242 7.17 14.81 28.34
C ALA A 242 8.26 14.21 27.45
N VAL A 243 8.21 12.89 27.30
CA VAL A 243 9.18 12.12 26.51
C VAL A 243 8.44 11.24 25.51
N PHE A 244 8.94 11.15 24.28
CA PHE A 244 8.36 10.31 23.23
C PHE A 244 9.40 9.95 22.15
N PRO A 245 9.22 8.80 21.45
CA PRO A 245 10.08 8.40 20.34
C PRO A 245 9.67 9.07 19.02
N ALA A 246 10.51 8.95 17.98
CA ALA A 246 10.06 9.11 16.60
C ALA A 246 8.94 8.09 16.31
N PRO A 247 7.74 8.51 15.84
CA PRO A 247 6.53 7.69 15.95
C PRO A 247 6.57 6.45 15.06
N HIS A 248 7.23 6.52 13.89
CA HIS A 248 7.43 5.37 13.01
C HIS A 248 8.88 4.87 13.02
N GLN A 249 9.88 5.76 12.94
CA GLN A 249 11.30 5.37 12.81
C GLN A 249 11.88 4.64 14.04
N TYR A 250 11.29 4.80 15.23
CA TYR A 250 11.73 4.05 16.41
C TYR A 250 11.21 2.61 16.45
N PHE A 251 10.10 2.34 15.78
CA PHE A 251 9.37 1.08 15.86
C PHE A 251 9.72 0.20 14.68
N PHE A 252 9.82 -1.10 14.94
CA PHE A 252 9.90 -2.07 13.87
C PHE A 252 8.49 -2.50 13.49
N PRO A 253 8.15 -2.61 12.19
CA PRO A 253 6.90 -3.23 11.79
C PRO A 253 6.81 -4.65 12.33
N ARG A 254 5.68 -5.00 12.93
CA ARG A 254 5.44 -6.29 13.56
C ARG A 254 4.15 -6.90 13.06
N ASP A 255 4.17 -8.21 12.92
CA ASP A 255 3.03 -9.06 12.58
C ASP A 255 1.99 -9.07 13.74
N PHE A 256 2.44 -8.79 14.98
CA PHE A 256 1.61 -8.54 16.17
C PHE A 256 2.00 -7.22 16.84
N THR A 257 1.08 -6.28 16.97
CA THR A 257 1.35 -4.89 17.41
C THR A 257 1.13 -4.67 18.91
N SER A 258 1.30 -5.72 19.72
CA SER A 258 1.01 -5.69 21.17
C SER A 258 1.87 -4.64 21.89
N ASN A 259 1.25 -3.79 22.71
CA ASN A 259 1.95 -2.76 23.47
C ASN A 259 2.86 -3.39 24.56
N LEU A 260 4.17 -3.38 24.33
CA LEU A 260 5.16 -4.02 25.21
C LEU A 260 5.61 -3.13 26.37
N GLY A 261 5.10 -1.90 26.49
CA GLY A 261 5.53 -0.92 27.49
C GLY A 261 6.80 -0.19 27.06
N TYR A 262 6.73 0.51 25.93
CA TYR A 262 7.85 1.18 25.26
C TYR A 262 8.35 2.43 25.98
N LEU A 263 7.66 2.88 27.02
CA LEU A 263 8.00 4.07 27.81
C LEU A 263 8.34 3.63 29.24
N TRP A 264 9.18 4.41 29.93
CA TRP A 264 9.54 4.13 31.32
C TRP A 264 9.82 5.40 32.13
N TYR A 265 9.64 5.30 33.45
CA TYR A 265 10.05 6.33 34.41
C TYR A 265 10.84 5.72 35.58
N ARG A 266 11.44 6.58 36.42
CA ARG A 266 12.15 6.23 37.66
C ARG A 266 12.17 7.43 38.61
N ALA A 267 11.89 7.26 39.90
CA ALA A 267 12.09 8.30 40.91
C ALA A 267 12.81 7.72 42.13
N TRP A 268 14.00 8.25 42.46
CA TRP A 268 14.81 7.72 43.55
C TRP A 268 15.77 8.77 44.11
N ARG A 269 15.71 9.00 45.43
CA ARG A 269 16.66 9.83 46.21
C ARG A 269 16.90 11.25 45.67
N GLY A 270 15.84 11.94 45.25
CA GLY A 270 15.93 13.31 44.72
C GLY A 270 16.43 13.39 43.27
N ARG A 271 16.45 12.27 42.55
CA ARG A 271 16.65 12.21 41.09
C ARG A 271 15.48 11.51 40.44
N VAL A 272 15.10 11.99 39.26
CA VAL A 272 14.04 11.42 38.44
C VAL A 272 14.58 11.16 37.04
N ALA A 273 14.03 10.16 36.36
CA ALA A 273 14.36 9.87 34.97
C ALA A 273 13.13 9.37 34.22
N LEU A 274 13.07 9.68 32.93
CA LEU A 274 12.07 9.17 32.00
C LEU A 274 12.71 8.87 30.64
N GLY A 275 12.09 8.00 29.85
CA GLY A 275 12.62 7.62 28.56
C GLY A 275 11.80 6.61 27.77
N ILE A 276 12.36 6.27 26.60
CA ILE A 276 11.89 5.25 25.67
C ILE A 276 12.71 3.97 25.84
N ARG A 277 12.14 2.82 25.49
CA ARG A 277 12.82 1.53 25.50
C ARG A 277 12.37 0.62 24.35
N GLN A 278 13.33 -0.13 23.82
CA GLN A 278 13.07 -1.27 22.95
C GLN A 278 13.14 -2.57 23.76
N ILE A 279 12.41 -3.59 23.33
CA ILE A 279 12.42 -4.93 23.92
C ILE A 279 12.04 -5.93 22.83
N GLY A 280 12.74 -7.06 22.76
CA GLY A 280 12.33 -8.18 21.92
C GLY A 280 11.07 -8.84 22.47
N ASP A 281 10.15 -9.23 21.60
CA ASP A 281 8.95 -9.98 21.99
C ASP A 281 9.32 -11.43 22.38
N THR A 282 9.14 -11.78 23.65
CA THR A 282 9.41 -13.13 24.13
C THR A 282 8.42 -14.18 23.63
N ASN A 283 7.30 -13.77 23.03
CA ASN A 283 6.30 -14.68 22.46
C ASN A 283 6.57 -15.01 20.98
N TRP A 284 7.45 -14.26 20.31
CA TRP A 284 7.75 -14.44 18.89
C TRP A 284 9.24 -14.35 18.58
N GLN A 285 9.82 -15.48 18.18
CA GLN A 285 11.27 -15.61 17.94
C GLN A 285 11.80 -14.80 16.74
N PHE A 286 10.92 -14.26 15.88
CA PHE A 286 11.29 -13.48 14.71
C PHE A 286 10.92 -12.01 14.89
N TYR A 287 11.55 -11.35 15.86
CA TYR A 287 11.42 -9.91 16.07
C TYR A 287 12.58 -9.18 15.34
N PRO A 288 12.31 -8.25 14.41
CA PRO A 288 13.34 -7.50 13.68
C PRO A 288 14.14 -6.52 14.58
N TRP A 289 15.43 -6.38 14.30
CA TRP A 289 16.37 -5.46 14.97
C TRP A 289 16.75 -4.31 14.02
N MET A 290 17.38 -3.23 14.51
CA MET A 290 18.01 -2.21 13.65
C MET A 290 19.31 -2.78 13.07
N ASN A 291 19.68 -2.44 11.84
CA ASN A 291 21.04 -2.64 11.35
C ASN A 291 21.95 -1.48 11.77
N ALA A 292 23.22 -1.77 12.06
CA ALA A 292 24.29 -0.78 12.08
C ALA A 292 25.37 -1.15 11.05
N PRO A 293 25.24 -0.69 9.78
CA PRO A 293 26.27 -0.92 8.78
C PRO A 293 27.62 -0.29 9.20
N PRO A 294 28.77 -0.96 8.98
CA PRO A 294 30.07 -0.46 9.42
C PRO A 294 30.38 0.95 8.89
N GLY A 295 30.86 1.83 9.78
CA GLY A 295 31.23 3.20 9.45
C GLY A 295 30.06 4.15 9.15
N ARG A 296 28.79 3.70 9.22
CA ARG A 296 27.60 4.55 9.07
C ARG A 296 27.12 5.03 10.45
N PRO A 297 27.11 6.35 10.72
CA PRO A 297 26.60 6.89 11.98
C PRO A 297 25.12 6.54 12.17
N GLN A 298 24.78 5.97 13.31
CA GLN A 298 23.42 5.66 13.74
C GLN A 298 22.89 6.82 14.60
N ARG A 299 21.72 7.36 14.28
CA ARG A 299 21.08 8.46 15.01
C ARG A 299 19.95 7.94 15.88
N MET A 300 20.29 7.58 17.10
CA MET A 300 19.40 7.01 18.10
C MET A 300 18.65 8.15 18.82
N SER A 301 17.49 8.52 18.30
CA SER A 301 16.75 9.73 18.65
C SER A 301 15.76 9.57 19.82
N LEU A 302 15.44 10.69 20.44
CA LEU A 302 14.45 10.87 21.48
C LEU A 302 13.93 12.31 21.41
N PHE A 303 12.62 12.50 21.58
CA PHE A 303 12.03 13.84 21.71
C PHE A 303 11.65 14.14 23.15
N LEU A 304 11.93 15.38 23.55
CA LEU A 304 11.52 15.98 24.81
C LEU A 304 10.58 17.15 24.49
N LEU A 305 9.46 17.24 25.18
CA LEU A 305 8.64 18.46 25.21
C LEU A 305 8.67 19.05 26.61
N LEU A 306 9.07 20.32 26.70
CA LEU A 306 9.24 21.03 27.97
C LEU A 306 7.99 21.86 28.30
N THR A 307 7.67 22.05 29.57
CA THR A 307 6.65 23.00 30.03
C THR A 307 6.99 23.55 31.42
N ASP A 308 6.57 24.78 31.72
CA ASP A 308 6.55 25.36 33.07
C ASP A 308 5.27 24.97 33.86
N GLY A 309 4.40 24.14 33.27
CA GLY A 309 3.20 23.58 33.91
C GLY A 309 3.35 22.18 34.51
N ALA A 310 2.20 21.64 34.92
CA ALA A 310 2.03 20.24 35.35
C ALA A 310 2.18 19.25 34.16
N PRO A 311 2.35 17.93 34.42
CA PRO A 311 2.62 16.92 33.39
C PRO A 311 1.63 16.92 32.22
N ASP A 312 0.34 17.09 32.50
CA ASP A 312 -0.77 17.17 31.54
C ASP A 312 -0.52 18.22 30.45
N ALA A 313 0.06 19.38 30.81
CA ALA A 313 0.37 20.48 29.89
C ALA A 313 1.53 20.17 28.94
N ALA A 314 2.25 19.06 29.14
CA ALA A 314 3.21 18.52 28.21
C ALA A 314 2.64 17.36 27.37
N LEU A 315 1.54 16.72 27.78
CA LEU A 315 0.94 15.61 27.01
C LEU A 315 0.11 16.11 25.82
N GLU A 316 -0.80 17.07 26.04
CA GLU A 316 -1.71 17.54 24.98
C GLU A 316 -0.98 18.03 23.70
N PRO A 317 0.13 18.79 23.76
CA PRO A 317 0.84 19.16 22.54
C PRO A 317 1.55 17.98 21.88
N VAL A 318 1.94 16.93 22.62
CA VAL A 318 2.55 15.73 22.03
C VAL A 318 1.56 14.97 21.15
N LEU A 319 0.29 14.89 21.55
CA LEU A 319 -0.77 14.25 20.75
C LEU A 319 -0.90 14.89 19.36
N ARG A 320 -0.73 16.22 19.26
CA ARG A 320 -0.82 16.94 17.99
C ARG A 320 0.20 16.46 16.95
N TYR A 321 1.40 16.01 17.36
CA TYR A 321 2.43 15.57 16.41
C TYR A 321 2.04 14.37 15.56
N THR A 322 1.14 13.52 16.03
CA THR A 322 0.62 12.34 15.29
C THR A 322 -0.87 12.45 15.01
N ASN A 323 -1.43 13.66 15.07
CA ASN A 323 -2.86 13.95 14.95
C ASN A 323 -3.74 13.10 15.91
N ALA A 324 -3.21 12.81 17.11
CA ALA A 324 -3.76 11.87 18.10
C ALA A 324 -3.92 10.42 17.60
N ASP A 325 -2.94 9.93 16.84
CA ASP A 325 -2.91 8.63 16.15
C ASP A 325 -4.01 8.48 15.10
N ARG A 326 -4.19 9.51 14.26
CA ARG A 326 -5.20 9.54 13.21
C ARG A 326 -4.61 10.02 11.90
N PHE A 327 -5.10 9.47 10.79
CA PHE A 327 -4.87 10.00 9.46
C PHE A 327 -5.92 11.12 9.22
N PRO A 328 -5.50 12.39 9.01
CA PRO A 328 -6.47 13.48 8.84
C PRO A 328 -7.26 13.34 7.53
N ALA A 329 -8.59 13.46 7.61
CA ALA A 329 -9.44 13.51 6.42
C ALA A 329 -9.05 14.69 5.50
N MET A 330 -9.16 14.48 4.18
CA MET A 330 -8.77 15.45 3.16
C MET A 330 -9.79 15.46 2.02
N ASP A 331 -10.22 16.63 1.59
CA ASP A 331 -11.19 16.79 0.49
C ASP A 331 -10.63 16.22 -0.82
N GLY A 332 -11.46 15.46 -1.55
CA GLY A 332 -11.07 14.77 -2.79
C GLY A 332 -10.23 13.50 -2.59
N TYR A 333 -10.02 13.05 -1.35
CA TYR A 333 -9.25 11.86 -1.03
C TYR A 333 -9.97 10.90 -0.07
N LYS A 334 -9.66 9.61 -0.19
CA LYS A 334 -9.95 8.58 0.81
C LYS A 334 -8.67 7.87 1.23
N THR A 335 -8.60 7.54 2.52
CA THR A 335 -7.47 6.85 3.12
C THR A 335 -7.63 5.34 2.97
N LEU A 336 -6.60 4.69 2.43
CA LEU A 336 -6.59 3.26 2.18
C LEU A 336 -5.37 2.61 2.84
N SER A 337 -5.64 1.68 3.75
CA SER A 337 -4.63 0.78 4.31
C SER A 337 -4.69 -0.59 3.62
N THR A 338 -3.56 -1.23 3.38
CA THR A 338 -3.50 -2.47 2.58
C THR A 338 -2.81 -3.60 3.34
N HIS A 339 -3.19 -4.84 2.99
CA HIS A 339 -2.49 -6.06 3.38
C HIS A 339 -2.65 -6.49 4.86
N TRP A 340 -3.90 -6.80 5.26
CA TRP A 340 -4.25 -7.24 6.62
C TRP A 340 -4.58 -8.75 6.74
N HIS A 341 -3.92 -9.49 7.64
CA HIS A 341 -4.14 -10.94 7.85
C HIS A 341 -5.08 -11.22 9.04
N LEU A 342 -6.31 -10.71 8.99
CA LEU A 342 -7.18 -10.66 10.16
C LEU A 342 -7.79 -12.00 10.56
N ALA A 343 -7.78 -12.98 9.64
CA ALA A 343 -8.56 -14.22 9.74
C ALA A 343 -10.03 -13.89 10.07
N TYR A 344 -10.56 -12.84 9.46
CA TYR A 344 -11.84 -12.25 9.83
C TYR A 344 -12.99 -13.16 9.38
N THR A 345 -12.94 -13.71 8.17
CA THR A 345 -13.96 -14.59 7.59
C THR A 345 -14.24 -15.79 8.49
N VAL A 346 -13.20 -16.47 8.98
CA VAL A 346 -13.35 -17.62 9.90
C VAL A 346 -13.95 -17.20 11.24
N GLN A 347 -13.63 -15.99 11.73
CA GLN A 347 -14.28 -15.43 12.92
C GLN A 347 -15.74 -15.04 12.67
N ALA A 348 -16.07 -14.48 11.50
CA ALA A 348 -17.42 -14.10 11.11
C ALA A 348 -18.33 -15.32 10.94
N LEU A 349 -17.82 -16.42 10.35
CA LEU A 349 -18.52 -17.71 10.30
C LEU A 349 -18.86 -18.26 11.71
N ALA A 350 -18.00 -18.02 12.70
CA ALA A 350 -18.22 -18.48 14.07
C ALA A 350 -19.15 -17.55 14.91
N ASN A 351 -19.20 -16.25 14.62
CA ASN A 351 -19.93 -15.26 15.41
C ASN A 351 -21.19 -14.68 14.72
N GLY A 352 -21.37 -14.95 13.42
CA GLY A 352 -22.34 -14.29 12.54
C GLY A 352 -21.77 -13.05 11.87
N PHE A 353 -22.21 -12.74 10.64
CA PHE A 353 -21.63 -11.64 9.83
C PHE A 353 -21.95 -10.24 10.38
N ASP A 354 -23.04 -10.09 11.16
CA ASP A 354 -23.39 -8.84 11.86
C ASP A 354 -22.46 -8.53 13.06
N TRP A 355 -21.60 -9.46 13.46
CA TRP A 355 -20.67 -9.26 14.58
C TRP A 355 -19.58 -8.25 14.22
N THR A 356 -19.56 -7.11 14.91
CA THR A 356 -18.50 -6.11 14.78
C THR A 356 -17.16 -6.66 15.27
N PRO A 357 -16.14 -6.82 14.40
CA PRO A 357 -14.85 -7.33 14.81
C PRO A 357 -14.03 -6.26 15.55
N PRO A 358 -13.11 -6.64 16.47
CA PRO A 358 -12.34 -5.70 17.29
C PRO A 358 -11.51 -4.68 16.50
N PHE A 359 -11.11 -4.99 15.27
CA PHE A 359 -10.32 -4.12 14.42
C PHE A 359 -11.12 -2.96 13.81
N LYS A 360 -12.41 -3.13 13.48
CA LYS A 360 -13.22 -2.12 12.78
C LYS A 360 -13.25 -0.77 13.54
N PRO A 361 -13.63 -0.71 14.83
CA PRO A 361 -13.64 0.56 15.56
C PRO A 361 -12.24 1.17 15.75
N VAL A 362 -11.17 0.37 15.71
CA VAL A 362 -9.79 0.88 15.79
C VAL A 362 -9.41 1.58 14.48
N LEU A 363 -9.65 0.95 13.33
CA LEU A 363 -9.38 1.54 12.01
C LEU A 363 -10.22 2.81 11.79
N GLN A 364 -11.52 2.78 12.10
CA GLN A 364 -12.39 3.96 12.01
C GLN A 364 -11.92 5.10 12.94
N ALA A 365 -11.53 4.80 14.18
CA ALA A 365 -10.99 5.81 15.10
C ALA A 365 -9.68 6.44 14.57
N MET A 366 -8.83 5.64 13.93
CA MET A 366 -7.60 6.09 13.27
C MET A 366 -7.84 6.85 11.96
N GLY A 367 -9.09 6.98 11.51
CA GLY A 367 -9.42 7.69 10.27
C GLY A 367 -8.98 6.93 9.02
N VAL A 368 -9.14 5.60 9.03
CA VAL A 368 -8.98 4.75 7.85
C VAL A 368 -10.35 4.56 7.19
N ASP A 369 -10.53 5.07 5.97
CA ASP A 369 -11.80 4.98 5.21
C ASP A 369 -11.96 3.59 4.55
N ALA A 370 -10.87 2.99 4.06
CA ALA A 370 -10.89 1.69 3.39
C ALA A 370 -9.72 0.79 3.79
N SER A 371 -9.94 -0.54 3.77
CA SER A 371 -8.92 -1.54 4.07
C SER A 371 -8.98 -2.78 3.17
N ILE A 372 -7.84 -3.15 2.56
CA ILE A 372 -7.69 -4.41 1.82
C ILE A 372 -7.34 -5.56 2.78
N ILE A 373 -8.25 -6.51 2.90
CA ILE A 373 -8.12 -7.71 3.73
C ILE A 373 -7.43 -8.82 2.91
N MET A 374 -6.63 -9.64 3.59
CA MET A 374 -5.84 -10.77 3.08
C MET A 374 -6.08 -11.99 3.96
N ASP A 375 -7.36 -12.39 4.08
CA ASP A 375 -7.76 -13.61 4.79
C ASP A 375 -7.25 -14.87 4.06
N PHE A 376 -7.36 -16.02 4.72
CA PHE A 376 -6.78 -17.30 4.29
C PHE A 376 -5.25 -17.37 4.33
N HIS A 377 -4.59 -16.44 5.04
CA HIS A 377 -3.16 -16.51 5.32
C HIS A 377 -2.90 -17.41 6.55
N GLY A 378 -3.07 -18.71 6.35
CA GLY A 378 -2.88 -19.75 7.37
C GLY A 378 -4.16 -20.19 8.07
N ASP A 379 -5.25 -19.43 7.94
CA ASP A 379 -6.62 -19.81 8.28
C ASP A 379 -7.40 -20.35 7.06
N GLY A 380 -8.59 -20.92 7.30
CA GLY A 380 -9.43 -21.54 6.27
C GLY A 380 -8.75 -22.66 5.48
N HIS A 381 -9.16 -22.83 4.23
CA HIS A 381 -8.72 -23.88 3.32
C HIS A 381 -8.33 -23.35 1.93
N PRO A 382 -7.41 -22.37 1.79
CA PRO A 382 -7.06 -21.71 0.52
C PRO A 382 -6.54 -22.64 -0.60
N ARG A 383 -6.07 -23.84 -0.25
CA ARG A 383 -5.56 -24.86 -1.18
C ARG A 383 -6.48 -26.07 -1.32
N ASP A 384 -7.69 -26.04 -0.75
CA ASP A 384 -8.69 -27.05 -1.06
C ASP A 384 -9.24 -26.83 -2.47
N LEU A 385 -9.51 -27.92 -3.19
CA LEU A 385 -9.90 -27.94 -4.60
C LEU A 385 -11.35 -28.42 -4.79
N THR A 386 -12.16 -28.31 -3.72
CA THR A 386 -13.58 -28.67 -3.67
C THR A 386 -14.43 -27.48 -3.26
N ASP A 387 -15.75 -27.63 -3.34
CA ASP A 387 -16.73 -26.59 -3.03
C ASP A 387 -16.50 -25.94 -1.65
N LEU A 388 -15.90 -26.63 -0.67
CA LEU A 388 -15.49 -26.04 0.62
C LEU A 388 -14.72 -24.72 0.49
N ARG A 389 -13.82 -24.63 -0.51
CA ARG A 389 -13.05 -23.39 -0.77
C ARG A 389 -13.92 -22.31 -1.43
N LEU A 390 -14.93 -22.69 -2.21
CA LEU A 390 -15.85 -21.75 -2.83
C LEU A 390 -16.88 -21.23 -1.83
N ASP A 391 -17.37 -22.09 -0.94
CA ASP A 391 -18.17 -21.74 0.25
C ASP A 391 -17.44 -20.70 1.12
N GLU A 392 -16.13 -20.90 1.36
CA GLU A 392 -15.29 -19.96 2.10
C GLU A 392 -15.10 -18.62 1.37
N LEU A 393 -14.97 -18.62 0.03
CA LEU A 393 -14.91 -17.38 -0.76
C LEU A 393 -16.23 -16.60 -0.73
N GLU A 394 -17.39 -17.26 -0.86
CA GLU A 394 -18.68 -16.57 -0.71
C GLU A 394 -18.89 -16.05 0.72
N ALA A 395 -18.46 -16.82 1.74
CA ALA A 395 -18.46 -16.35 3.11
C ALA A 395 -17.55 -15.13 3.33
N TYR A 396 -16.40 -15.06 2.64
CA TYR A 396 -15.49 -13.90 2.67
C TYR A 396 -16.17 -12.65 2.09
N PHE A 397 -16.74 -12.75 0.90
CA PHE A 397 -17.48 -11.65 0.28
C PHE A 397 -18.68 -11.23 1.13
N GLY A 398 -19.44 -12.18 1.68
CA GLY A 398 -20.57 -11.92 2.58
C GLY A 398 -20.17 -11.23 3.88
N ALA A 399 -19.09 -11.66 4.53
CA ALA A 399 -18.61 -11.09 5.77
C ALA A 399 -18.05 -9.66 5.58
N LEU A 400 -17.25 -9.41 4.53
CA LEU A 400 -16.78 -8.06 4.24
C LEU A 400 -17.91 -7.12 3.84
N ARG A 401 -18.91 -7.60 3.08
CA ARG A 401 -20.12 -6.82 2.75
C ARG A 401 -20.86 -6.38 4.01
N ALA A 402 -21.06 -7.29 4.96
CA ALA A 402 -21.78 -7.01 6.22
C ALA A 402 -21.07 -6.01 7.14
N GLN A 403 -19.75 -5.85 7.01
CA GLN A 403 -18.96 -4.87 7.77
C GLN A 403 -18.61 -3.62 6.97
N SER A 404 -19.05 -3.50 5.71
CA SER A 404 -18.84 -2.31 4.89
C SER A 404 -20.09 -1.43 4.90
N ASP A 405 -19.89 -0.11 4.90
CA ASP A 405 -20.93 0.92 4.90
C ASP A 405 -20.42 2.19 4.18
N ASP A 406 -21.26 3.23 4.04
CA ASP A 406 -20.93 4.46 3.30
C ASP A 406 -19.70 5.21 3.85
N ASP A 407 -19.32 4.96 5.12
CA ASP A 407 -18.21 5.59 5.83
C ASP A 407 -17.00 4.64 6.04
N PHE A 408 -17.11 3.35 5.71
CA PHE A 408 -16.02 2.38 5.89
C PHE A 408 -16.12 1.18 4.94
N LEU A 409 -15.08 0.93 4.13
CA LEU A 409 -15.06 -0.14 3.13
C LEU A 409 -14.00 -1.21 3.42
N LEU A 410 -14.41 -2.48 3.46
CA LEU A 410 -13.49 -3.61 3.42
C LEU A 410 -13.42 -4.20 2.01
N ILE A 411 -12.22 -4.43 1.51
CA ILE A 411 -11.97 -4.88 0.15
C ILE A 411 -11.34 -6.29 0.18
N PRO A 412 -11.91 -7.30 -0.51
CA PRO A 412 -11.36 -8.65 -0.53
C PRO A 412 -10.12 -8.74 -1.43
N SER A 413 -9.07 -9.34 -0.91
CA SER A 413 -7.85 -9.70 -1.64
C SER A 413 -7.24 -10.95 -1.02
N GLU A 414 -6.26 -11.56 -1.68
CA GLU A 414 -5.57 -12.77 -1.20
C GLU A 414 -4.07 -12.72 -1.44
N GLU A 415 -3.29 -13.18 -0.47
CA GLU A 415 -1.86 -13.40 -0.62
C GLU A 415 -1.58 -14.83 -1.13
N ALA A 416 -1.86 -15.04 -2.42
CA ALA A 416 -1.98 -16.39 -2.98
C ALA A 416 -0.68 -17.20 -3.02
N ASN A 417 0.47 -16.57 -3.27
CA ASN A 417 1.80 -17.19 -3.29
C ASN A 417 1.95 -18.48 -4.15
N VAL A 418 1.10 -18.65 -5.16
CA VAL A 418 1.23 -19.72 -6.17
C VAL A 418 1.80 -19.16 -7.47
N HIS A 419 2.32 -20.04 -8.33
CA HIS A 419 2.69 -19.82 -9.74
C HIS A 419 3.79 -18.78 -10.07
N LEU A 420 3.79 -17.59 -9.47
CA LEU A 420 4.72 -16.49 -9.79
C LEU A 420 6.05 -16.54 -9.01
N GLY A 421 6.05 -17.25 -7.87
CA GLY A 421 7.17 -17.24 -6.92
C GLY A 421 7.23 -15.97 -6.06
N GLY A 422 8.11 -15.98 -5.05
CA GLY A 422 8.19 -14.89 -4.08
C GLY A 422 6.96 -14.84 -3.18
N HIS A 423 6.54 -13.64 -2.78
CA HIS A 423 5.43 -13.42 -1.86
C HIS A 423 4.63 -12.18 -2.28
N TRP A 424 3.40 -12.40 -2.73
CA TRP A 424 2.66 -11.50 -3.61
C TRP A 424 1.15 -11.65 -3.39
N ALA A 425 0.40 -10.61 -3.70
CA ALA A 425 -1.05 -10.60 -3.53
C ALA A 425 -1.82 -10.34 -4.84
N VAL A 426 -3.04 -10.88 -4.91
CA VAL A 426 -4.02 -10.69 -5.98
C VAL A 426 -5.26 -9.96 -5.45
N ILE A 427 -5.76 -9.00 -6.22
CA ILE A 427 -6.99 -8.27 -5.91
C ILE A 427 -7.86 -8.17 -7.16
N PHE A 428 -9.15 -8.49 -7.02
CA PHE A 428 -10.12 -8.40 -8.12
C PHE A 428 -11.10 -7.24 -7.86
N PRO A 429 -11.67 -6.60 -8.90
CA PRO A 429 -12.59 -5.46 -8.74
C PRO A 429 -14.02 -5.87 -8.35
N LYS A 430 -14.28 -7.17 -8.19
CA LYS A 430 -15.58 -7.81 -7.96
C LYS A 430 -15.35 -9.24 -7.40
N PRO A 431 -16.38 -9.96 -6.91
CA PRO A 431 -16.25 -11.35 -6.50
C PRO A 431 -15.72 -12.25 -7.63
N VAL A 432 -14.69 -13.05 -7.35
CA VAL A 432 -14.11 -14.03 -8.29
C VAL A 432 -13.89 -15.35 -7.56
N TYR A 433 -14.46 -16.41 -8.10
CA TYR A 433 -14.37 -17.77 -7.56
C TYR A 433 -13.25 -18.53 -8.24
N TRP A 434 -12.26 -18.99 -7.46
CA TRP A 434 -11.10 -19.65 -8.03
C TRP A 434 -10.39 -20.60 -7.06
N PHE A 435 -9.76 -21.63 -7.63
CA PHE A 435 -8.81 -22.50 -6.94
C PHE A 435 -7.36 -22.14 -7.29
N MET A 436 -6.48 -22.12 -6.28
CA MET A 436 -5.06 -21.81 -6.44
C MET A 436 -4.27 -22.88 -7.22
N ASP A 437 -4.84 -24.06 -7.44
CA ASP A 437 -4.28 -25.16 -8.25
C ASP A 437 -5.40 -25.83 -9.08
N ARG A 438 -5.03 -26.73 -9.99
CA ARG A 438 -5.91 -27.45 -10.90
C ARG A 438 -6.56 -28.68 -10.23
N PRO A 439 -7.91 -28.76 -10.08
CA PRO A 439 -8.58 -29.99 -9.69
C PRO A 439 -8.32 -31.14 -10.68
N GLU A 440 -8.33 -32.39 -10.23
CA GLU A 440 -8.07 -33.55 -11.10
C GLU A 440 -9.09 -33.64 -12.25
N GLY A 441 -8.61 -33.54 -13.49
CA GLY A 441 -9.47 -33.51 -14.69
C GLY A 441 -10.22 -32.19 -14.92
N GLY A 442 -9.99 -31.16 -14.09
CA GLY A 442 -10.57 -29.83 -14.24
C GLY A 442 -10.04 -29.05 -15.46
N ALA A 443 -10.68 -27.93 -15.76
CA ALA A 443 -10.29 -26.99 -16.81
C ALA A 443 -10.03 -25.59 -16.23
N PHE A 444 -9.32 -24.74 -16.98
CA PHE A 444 -9.00 -23.37 -16.57
C PHE A 444 -10.24 -22.57 -16.12
N GLU A 445 -11.32 -22.72 -16.87
CA GLU A 445 -12.60 -22.06 -16.68
C GLU A 445 -13.69 -23.14 -16.65
N MET A 446 -14.50 -23.18 -15.59
CA MET A 446 -15.54 -24.18 -15.39
C MET A 446 -16.86 -23.52 -14.95
N PRO A 447 -18.02 -23.88 -15.54
CA PRO A 447 -19.32 -23.43 -15.05
C PRO A 447 -19.70 -24.20 -13.77
N HIS A 448 -20.02 -23.47 -12.71
CA HIS A 448 -20.53 -23.98 -11.44
C HIS A 448 -21.99 -23.55 -11.24
N PRO A 449 -22.90 -24.45 -10.81
CA PRO A 449 -24.33 -24.14 -10.69
C PRO A 449 -24.65 -23.05 -9.66
N GLU A 450 -23.80 -22.85 -8.66
CA GLU A 450 -24.01 -21.89 -7.57
C GLU A 450 -23.17 -20.61 -7.72
N TYR A 451 -21.95 -20.73 -8.25
CA TYR A 451 -20.94 -19.66 -8.24
C TYR A 451 -20.69 -19.04 -9.62
N GLY A 452 -21.41 -19.46 -10.65
CA GLY A 452 -21.21 -18.98 -12.02
C GLY A 452 -19.90 -19.52 -12.61
N THR A 453 -18.99 -18.65 -13.04
CA THR A 453 -17.69 -19.07 -13.56
C THR A 453 -16.70 -19.29 -12.43
N VAL A 454 -16.18 -20.51 -12.31
CA VAL A 454 -15.09 -20.86 -11.38
C VAL A 454 -13.82 -21.08 -12.18
N TYR A 455 -12.75 -20.42 -11.77
CA TYR A 455 -11.43 -20.58 -12.37
C TYR A 455 -10.55 -21.55 -11.59
N SER A 456 -9.54 -22.11 -12.26
CA SER A 456 -8.41 -22.72 -11.56
C SER A 456 -7.14 -22.58 -12.38
N THR A 457 -6.02 -22.33 -11.71
CA THR A 457 -4.75 -21.96 -12.35
C THR A 457 -3.71 -23.04 -12.10
N ALA A 458 -3.11 -23.58 -13.17
CA ALA A 458 -2.03 -24.58 -13.10
C ALA A 458 -0.63 -23.95 -13.22
N ASP A 459 -0.52 -22.74 -13.78
CA ASP A 459 0.74 -22.01 -13.95
C ASP A 459 0.55 -20.48 -13.96
N ALA A 460 1.67 -19.76 -14.18
CA ALA A 460 1.72 -18.30 -14.21
C ALA A 460 1.04 -17.66 -15.43
N VAL A 461 0.87 -18.41 -16.53
CA VAL A 461 0.22 -17.91 -17.76
C VAL A 461 -1.30 -17.94 -17.56
N GLU A 462 -1.83 -19.03 -17.03
CA GLU A 462 -3.25 -19.13 -16.69
C GLU A 462 -3.64 -18.16 -15.56
N LEU A 463 -2.79 -17.96 -14.56
CA LEU A 463 -3.02 -16.96 -13.52
C LEU A 463 -3.07 -15.53 -14.09
N LEU A 464 -2.20 -15.20 -15.06
CA LEU A 464 -2.25 -13.91 -15.75
C LEU A 464 -3.51 -13.78 -16.63
N ASP A 465 -3.96 -14.87 -17.27
CA ASP A 465 -5.21 -14.86 -18.06
C ASP A 465 -6.44 -14.63 -17.15
N LEU A 466 -6.48 -15.25 -15.96
CA LEU A 466 -7.51 -15.00 -14.95
C LEU A 466 -7.53 -13.53 -14.52
N VAL A 467 -6.38 -12.99 -14.15
CA VAL A 467 -6.24 -11.59 -13.73
C VAL A 467 -6.70 -10.63 -14.83
N ARG A 468 -6.32 -10.87 -16.10
CA ARG A 468 -6.77 -10.06 -17.23
C ARG A 468 -8.27 -10.15 -17.49
N ARG A 469 -8.86 -11.35 -17.50
CA ARG A 469 -10.30 -11.57 -17.77
C ARG A 469 -11.20 -10.91 -16.74
N GLU A 470 -10.81 -10.98 -15.48
CA GLU A 470 -11.62 -10.45 -14.37
C GLU A 470 -11.26 -9.00 -14.01
N GLY A 471 -10.30 -8.38 -14.72
CA GLY A 471 -9.86 -7.00 -14.49
C GLY A 471 -9.12 -6.81 -13.16
N GLY A 472 -8.48 -7.86 -12.65
CA GLY A 472 -7.75 -7.86 -11.41
C GLY A 472 -6.36 -7.22 -11.52
N TYR A 473 -5.71 -7.14 -10.36
CA TYR A 473 -4.35 -6.64 -10.20
C TYR A 473 -3.52 -7.56 -9.31
N MET A 474 -2.21 -7.50 -9.49
CA MET A 474 -1.21 -8.22 -8.70
C MET A 474 -0.14 -7.25 -8.19
N TYR A 475 0.51 -7.56 -7.08
CA TYR A 475 1.70 -6.80 -6.64
C TYR A 475 2.64 -7.63 -5.76
N GLN A 476 3.90 -7.21 -5.69
CA GLN A 476 4.91 -7.81 -4.81
C GLN A 476 4.76 -7.24 -3.40
N THR A 477 4.35 -8.06 -2.45
CA THR A 477 4.26 -7.62 -1.05
C THR A 477 5.66 -7.47 -0.44
N HIS A 478 5.89 -6.45 0.40
CA HIS A 478 7.11 -6.15 1.14
C HIS A 478 8.42 -6.63 0.48
N PRO A 479 8.84 -5.96 -0.62
CA PRO A 479 9.83 -6.48 -1.56
C PRO A 479 11.22 -6.54 -0.94
N ARG A 480 12.07 -7.38 -1.55
CA ARG A 480 13.47 -7.63 -1.13
C ARG A 480 13.62 -8.13 0.33
N THR A 481 12.54 -8.55 1.00
CA THR A 481 12.55 -9.13 2.35
C THR A 481 11.47 -10.22 2.55
N LYS A 482 11.33 -10.80 3.76
CA LYS A 482 10.41 -11.93 4.07
C LYS A 482 10.44 -13.00 2.95
N GLY A 483 9.29 -13.44 2.45
CA GLY A 483 9.16 -14.37 1.31
C GLY A 483 9.60 -13.74 -0.03
N SER A 484 9.57 -12.42 -0.14
CA SER A 484 10.02 -11.61 -1.28
C SER A 484 11.55 -11.39 -1.30
N THR A 485 12.34 -12.19 -0.58
CA THR A 485 13.81 -12.08 -0.58
C THR A 485 14.38 -12.40 -1.97
N GLY A 486 14.87 -11.36 -2.66
CA GLY A 486 15.31 -11.43 -4.07
C GLY A 486 14.17 -11.28 -5.09
N TYR A 487 13.03 -10.71 -4.68
CA TYR A 487 11.91 -10.35 -5.54
C TYR A 487 11.55 -8.86 -5.34
N PRO A 488 11.14 -8.13 -6.39
CA PRO A 488 10.79 -8.63 -7.72
C PRO A 488 11.99 -8.86 -8.66
N ASP A 489 13.23 -8.66 -8.19
CA ASP A 489 14.46 -8.69 -9.01
C ASP A 489 14.62 -9.95 -9.89
N ARG A 490 14.08 -11.11 -9.45
CA ARG A 490 14.08 -12.38 -10.22
C ARG A 490 13.02 -12.47 -11.33
N ILE A 491 11.96 -11.67 -11.27
CA ILE A 491 10.81 -11.76 -12.18
C ILE A 491 10.69 -10.58 -13.15
N LEU A 492 11.60 -9.60 -13.12
CA LEU A 492 11.55 -8.40 -13.99
C LEU A 492 11.39 -8.69 -15.50
N ALA A 493 11.92 -9.83 -15.95
CA ALA A 493 11.89 -10.28 -17.33
C ALA A 493 10.68 -11.18 -17.69
N THR A 494 9.73 -11.41 -16.77
CA THR A 494 8.57 -12.28 -17.02
C THR A 494 7.39 -11.49 -17.58
N ASP A 495 6.60 -12.13 -18.44
CA ASP A 495 5.38 -11.55 -19.03
C ASP A 495 4.43 -10.99 -17.95
N HIS A 496 4.25 -11.71 -16.84
CA HIS A 496 3.35 -11.30 -15.76
C HIS A 496 3.86 -10.08 -14.98
N PHE A 497 5.18 -9.93 -14.76
CA PHE A 497 5.69 -8.72 -14.10
C PHE A 497 5.69 -7.53 -15.06
N GLN A 498 5.92 -7.75 -16.36
CA GLN A 498 5.87 -6.69 -17.36
C GLN A 498 4.45 -6.17 -17.61
N ASP A 499 3.43 -7.02 -17.43
CA ASP A 499 2.03 -6.66 -17.61
C ASP A 499 1.58 -5.46 -16.72
N PRO A 500 0.71 -4.56 -17.22
CA PRO A 500 0.16 -3.45 -16.43
C PRO A 500 -0.67 -3.88 -15.22
N SER A 501 -1.27 -5.08 -15.23
CA SER A 501 -2.01 -5.62 -14.06
C SER A 501 -1.11 -5.89 -12.85
N TYR A 502 0.20 -6.06 -13.06
CA TYR A 502 1.17 -6.14 -11.97
C TYR A 502 1.58 -4.72 -11.55
N LEU A 503 0.93 -4.17 -10.52
CA LEU A 503 1.02 -2.75 -10.16
C LEU A 503 2.42 -2.30 -9.72
N GLY A 504 3.18 -3.19 -9.07
CA GLY A 504 4.48 -2.89 -8.50
C GLY A 504 4.70 -3.60 -7.18
N ALA A 505 4.95 -2.85 -6.11
CA ALA A 505 5.24 -3.43 -4.80
C ALA A 505 4.64 -2.65 -3.63
N GLY A 506 4.41 -3.31 -2.51
CA GLY A 506 3.99 -2.65 -1.28
C GLY A 506 5.18 -2.16 -0.44
N TRP A 507 4.97 -1.07 0.31
CA TRP A 507 5.94 -0.53 1.26
C TRP A 507 5.44 -0.71 2.68
N LYS A 508 5.99 -1.69 3.40
CA LYS A 508 5.89 -1.74 4.87
C LYS A 508 6.82 -0.70 5.49
N ALA A 509 6.31 0.13 6.42
CA ALA A 509 7.05 1.19 7.11
C ALA A 509 8.17 0.64 8.04
N MET A 510 9.26 0.12 7.48
CA MET A 510 10.37 -0.45 8.24
C MET A 510 11.58 0.50 8.35
N PRO A 511 12.17 0.65 9.55
CA PRO A 511 13.54 1.11 9.68
C PRO A 511 14.49 -0.06 9.37
N SER A 512 15.38 0.11 8.38
CA SER A 512 16.47 -0.84 8.13
C SER A 512 17.71 -0.48 8.95
N ASP A 513 18.12 0.79 8.94
CA ASP A 513 19.12 1.37 9.84
C ASP A 513 18.77 2.82 10.18
N LEU A 514 19.37 3.37 11.24
CA LEU A 514 19.18 4.77 11.64
C LEU A 514 20.31 5.67 11.12
N SER A 515 20.95 5.31 9.99
CA SER A 515 21.90 6.19 9.29
C SER A 515 21.24 7.03 8.21
N SER A 516 20.08 6.60 7.72
CA SER A 516 19.19 7.43 6.91
C SER A 516 18.32 8.35 7.78
N ARG A 517 17.99 9.52 7.22
CA ARG A 517 17.04 10.48 7.81
C ARG A 517 15.59 10.23 7.36
N ARG A 518 15.33 9.11 6.69
CA ARG A 518 14.07 8.79 6.00
C ARG A 518 13.53 7.44 6.49
N LEU A 519 12.36 7.09 5.98
CA LEU A 519 11.81 5.75 6.09
C LEU A 519 11.66 5.11 4.71
N GLY A 520 11.83 3.79 4.65
CA GLY A 520 11.48 3.02 3.46
C GLY A 520 12.51 2.99 2.33
N ASP A 521 13.77 3.40 2.56
CA ASP A 521 14.85 3.43 1.54
C ASP A 521 14.85 2.20 0.62
N ARG A 522 14.81 0.97 1.16
CA ARG A 522 14.73 -0.28 0.36
C ARG A 522 13.63 -0.29 -0.70
N SER A 523 12.48 0.30 -0.40
CA SER A 523 11.30 0.33 -1.27
C SER A 523 11.40 1.51 -2.24
N LEU A 524 11.83 2.68 -1.77
CA LEU A 524 12.06 3.86 -2.61
C LEU A 524 13.18 3.63 -3.64
N ASP A 525 14.28 3.01 -3.22
CA ASP A 525 15.38 2.61 -4.10
C ASP A 525 14.90 1.56 -5.13
N LEU A 526 14.02 0.62 -4.74
CA LEU A 526 13.39 -0.30 -5.71
C LEU A 526 12.48 0.44 -6.70
N LEU A 527 11.69 1.42 -6.25
CA LEU A 527 10.84 2.23 -7.14
C LEU A 527 11.70 3.02 -8.14
N ASP A 528 12.80 3.59 -7.65
CA ASP A 528 13.78 4.32 -8.46
C ASP A 528 14.47 3.37 -9.48
N ASP A 529 14.93 2.19 -9.04
CA ASP A 529 15.50 1.14 -9.89
C ASP A 529 14.53 0.74 -11.02
N LEU A 530 13.29 0.39 -10.66
CA LEU A 530 12.26 -0.07 -11.59
C LEU A 530 11.89 1.01 -12.61
N SER A 531 11.76 2.26 -12.16
CA SER A 531 11.44 3.40 -13.02
C SER A 531 12.58 3.69 -13.99
N ASN A 532 13.83 3.63 -13.54
CA ASN A 532 14.97 3.85 -14.43
C ASN A 532 15.17 2.70 -15.44
N LEU A 533 14.72 1.48 -15.11
CA LEU A 533 14.60 0.35 -16.05
C LEU A 533 13.41 0.45 -17.02
N GLY A 534 12.60 1.51 -16.96
CA GLY A 534 11.43 1.72 -17.82
C GLY A 534 10.17 0.97 -17.38
N HIS A 535 10.18 0.30 -16.23
CA HIS A 535 8.98 -0.36 -15.70
C HIS A 535 8.08 0.66 -14.98
N ARG A 536 6.89 0.93 -15.53
CA ARG A 536 5.86 1.84 -14.95
C ARG A 536 5.16 1.23 -13.73
N LYS A 537 5.95 0.90 -12.71
CA LYS A 537 5.50 0.31 -11.44
C LYS A 537 5.33 1.37 -10.38
N ARG A 538 4.53 1.04 -9.37
CA ARG A 538 4.12 1.93 -8.28
C ARG A 538 4.44 1.29 -6.94
N ILE A 539 4.53 2.12 -5.91
CA ILE A 539 4.56 1.69 -4.52
C ILE A 539 3.49 2.41 -3.72
N PHE A 540 2.76 1.62 -2.95
CA PHE A 540 1.76 2.04 -1.97
C PHE A 540 2.11 1.52 -0.58
N GLY A 541 1.65 2.22 0.45
CA GLY A 541 1.81 1.85 1.85
C GLY A 541 1.01 0.59 2.17
N GLU A 542 1.62 -0.32 2.91
CA GLU A 542 1.01 -1.56 3.37
C GLU A 542 1.39 -1.83 4.82
N VAL A 543 0.51 -2.54 5.51
CA VAL A 543 0.84 -3.22 6.75
C VAL A 543 1.09 -4.69 6.48
N ASP A 544 1.33 -5.46 7.54
CA ASP A 544 1.34 -6.93 7.52
C ASP A 544 1.24 -7.27 9.02
N VAL A 545 -0.01 -7.37 9.45
CA VAL A 545 -0.47 -7.42 10.84
C VAL A 545 -1.63 -8.39 10.91
N PHE A 546 -1.59 -9.27 11.92
CA PHE A 546 -2.52 -10.39 12.04
C PHE A 546 -3.73 -10.04 12.91
N GLN A 547 -3.54 -9.60 14.16
CA GLN A 547 -4.65 -9.27 15.06
C GLN A 547 -4.32 -8.09 15.97
N PHE A 548 -5.33 -7.27 16.25
CA PHE A 548 -5.24 -6.11 17.13
C PHE A 548 -6.60 -5.71 17.69
N ASP A 549 -6.55 -4.93 18.76
CA ASP A 549 -7.68 -4.23 19.39
C ASP A 549 -7.22 -2.85 19.88
N ALA A 550 -8.09 -2.11 20.57
CA ALA A 550 -7.78 -0.76 21.07
C ALA A 550 -6.57 -0.67 22.02
N THR A 551 -6.08 -1.79 22.57
CA THR A 551 -4.93 -1.85 23.49
C THR A 551 -3.57 -2.04 22.80
N HIS A 552 -3.58 -2.16 21.47
CA HIS A 552 -2.38 -2.37 20.65
C HIS A 552 -1.75 -1.03 20.22
N GLU A 553 -0.43 -1.04 20.01
CA GLU A 553 0.33 0.11 19.50
C GLU A 553 0.37 0.04 17.96
N LEU A 554 -0.78 0.22 17.32
CA LEU A 554 -0.91 -0.03 15.88
C LEU A 554 -0.32 1.10 15.01
N TYR A 555 -0.60 2.37 15.34
CA TYR A 555 -0.28 3.52 14.49
C TYR A 555 1.20 3.58 14.09
N ALA A 556 2.11 3.33 15.04
CA ALA A 556 3.55 3.31 14.82
C ALA A 556 4.03 2.32 13.74
N HIS A 557 3.24 1.29 13.42
CA HIS A 557 3.56 0.27 12.42
C HIS A 557 2.87 0.51 11.07
N MET A 558 2.11 1.59 10.93
CA MET A 558 1.35 1.91 9.73
C MET A 558 2.02 2.97 8.86
N ASN A 559 1.74 2.86 7.57
CA ASN A 559 1.67 3.95 6.61
C ASN A 559 0.35 3.78 5.84
N ILE A 560 -0.05 4.80 5.09
CA ILE A 560 -1.36 4.86 4.45
C ILE A 560 -1.30 5.57 3.11
N ASN A 561 -2.27 5.24 2.26
CA ASN A 561 -2.42 5.81 0.92
C ASN A 561 -3.58 6.80 0.94
N TYR A 562 -3.34 8.03 0.48
CA TYR A 562 -4.40 8.99 0.20
C TYR A 562 -4.74 8.87 -1.28
N VAL A 563 -5.80 8.11 -1.56
CA VAL A 563 -6.28 7.79 -2.91
C VAL A 563 -7.25 8.86 -3.37
N LYS A 564 -7.06 9.44 -4.56
CA LYS A 564 -7.96 10.46 -5.12
C LYS A 564 -9.34 9.84 -5.37
N LEU A 565 -10.31 10.22 -4.54
CA LEU A 565 -11.64 9.64 -4.52
C LEU A 565 -12.57 10.53 -3.67
N ASP A 566 -13.67 11.03 -4.25
CA ASP A 566 -14.59 11.95 -3.56
C ASP A 566 -15.44 11.24 -2.48
N ARG A 567 -15.81 9.98 -2.72
CA ARG A 567 -16.68 9.16 -1.86
C ARG A 567 -16.22 7.70 -1.89
N LEU A 568 -16.49 6.93 -0.83
CA LEU A 568 -16.35 5.47 -0.95
C LEU A 568 -17.40 4.93 -1.94
N PRO A 569 -17.08 3.88 -2.72
CA PRO A 569 -18.08 3.08 -3.40
C PRO A 569 -18.86 2.23 -2.39
N ALA A 570 -20.05 1.77 -2.80
CA ALA A 570 -20.69 0.65 -2.12
C ALA A 570 -19.80 -0.60 -2.25
N PHE A 571 -19.98 -1.59 -1.36
CA PHE A 571 -19.17 -2.81 -1.37
C PHE A 571 -19.11 -3.45 -2.76
N ASP A 572 -20.25 -3.72 -3.40
CA ASP A 572 -20.28 -4.42 -4.69
C ASP A 572 -19.61 -3.64 -5.87
N ASP A 573 -19.24 -2.38 -5.66
CA ASP A 573 -18.53 -1.50 -6.61
C ASP A 573 -17.09 -1.17 -6.15
N TRP A 574 -16.48 -1.94 -5.23
CA TRP A 574 -15.16 -1.64 -4.65
C TRP A 574 -14.03 -1.49 -5.69
N GLY A 575 -14.22 -2.02 -6.90
CA GLY A 575 -13.34 -1.79 -8.06
C GLY A 575 -13.07 -0.32 -8.38
N GLU A 576 -13.97 0.60 -8.01
CA GLU A 576 -13.75 2.06 -8.13
C GLU A 576 -12.49 2.52 -7.36
N VAL A 577 -12.10 1.84 -6.27
CA VAL A 577 -10.88 2.16 -5.49
C VAL A 577 -9.60 1.67 -6.19
N LEU A 578 -9.70 0.62 -7.01
CA LEU A 578 -8.53 0.01 -7.66
C LEU A 578 -8.03 0.83 -8.85
N ALA A 579 -8.93 1.52 -9.55
CA ALA A 579 -8.58 2.38 -10.69
C ALA A 579 -7.55 3.49 -10.34
N PRO A 580 -7.75 4.34 -9.32
CA PRO A 580 -6.77 5.36 -8.94
C PRO A 580 -5.46 4.77 -8.37
N LEU A 581 -5.49 3.59 -7.74
CA LEU A 581 -4.25 2.86 -7.40
C LEU A 581 -3.49 2.40 -8.66
N ALA A 582 -4.23 1.91 -9.65
CA ALA A 582 -3.67 1.42 -10.91
C ALA A 582 -3.20 2.55 -11.85
N SER A 583 -3.76 3.75 -11.76
CA SER A 583 -3.26 4.94 -12.46
C SER A 583 -2.07 5.58 -11.72
N GLY A 584 -2.05 5.53 -10.39
CA GLY A 584 -1.05 6.21 -9.55
C GLY A 584 -1.56 7.53 -8.94
N GLU A 585 -2.87 7.75 -8.95
CA GLU A 585 -3.55 8.93 -8.42
C GLU A 585 -3.70 8.87 -6.89
N TYR A 586 -2.55 8.73 -6.21
CA TYR A 586 -2.45 8.75 -4.76
C TYR A 586 -1.06 9.20 -4.32
N PHE A 587 -0.96 9.68 -3.07
CA PHE A 587 0.31 9.80 -2.37
C PHE A 587 0.34 8.84 -1.17
N THR A 588 1.53 8.38 -0.81
CA THR A 588 1.72 7.51 0.36
C THR A 588 2.35 8.32 1.48
N THR A 589 1.91 8.12 2.72
CA THR A 589 2.41 8.85 3.90
C THR A 589 2.40 7.99 5.17
N THR A 590 3.16 8.45 6.16
CA THR A 590 3.09 8.00 7.57
C THR A 590 1.96 8.69 8.36
N GLY A 591 1.44 9.83 7.88
CA GLY A 591 0.32 10.58 8.48
C GLY A 591 0.71 11.99 8.96
N GLU A 592 1.98 12.20 9.29
CA GLU A 592 2.51 13.47 9.81
C GLU A 592 2.80 14.51 8.73
N VAL A 593 3.12 14.05 7.52
CA VAL A 593 3.39 14.88 6.33
C VAL A 593 2.37 14.53 5.26
N LEU A 594 1.63 15.51 4.75
CA LEU A 594 0.60 15.33 3.74
C LEU A 594 0.94 16.09 2.47
N LEU A 595 0.65 15.52 1.30
CA LEU A 595 0.88 16.13 -0.02
C LEU A 595 -0.44 16.29 -0.80
N PRO A 596 -1.36 17.20 -0.39
CA PRO A 596 -2.63 17.41 -1.08
C PRO A 596 -2.52 17.62 -2.60
N GLU A 597 -1.43 18.25 -3.05
CA GLU A 597 -1.19 18.57 -4.46
C GLU A 597 0.32 18.52 -4.76
N VAL A 598 0.68 17.75 -5.79
CA VAL A 598 2.01 17.78 -6.42
C VAL A 598 1.77 17.94 -7.91
N ASP A 599 2.26 19.03 -8.48
CA ASP A 599 2.16 19.34 -9.90
C ASP A 599 3.55 19.48 -10.51
N LEU A 600 3.82 18.68 -11.55
CA LEU A 600 5.04 18.71 -12.35
C LEU A 600 4.79 19.23 -13.78
N SER A 601 3.57 19.68 -14.12
CA SER A 601 3.15 20.03 -15.48
C SER A 601 3.92 21.21 -16.10
N ALA A 602 4.52 22.08 -15.26
CA ALA A 602 5.38 23.18 -15.69
C ALA A 602 6.81 22.73 -16.09
N SER A 603 7.13 21.43 -16.00
CA SER A 603 8.41 20.87 -16.39
C SER A 603 8.64 20.89 -17.91
N THR A 604 9.90 20.82 -18.31
CA THR A 604 10.34 20.76 -19.71
C THR A 604 11.34 19.61 -19.90
N ALA A 605 11.71 19.30 -21.14
CA ALA A 605 12.65 18.20 -21.44
C ALA A 605 14.06 18.35 -20.83
N ASP A 606 14.42 19.56 -20.39
CA ASP A 606 15.71 19.86 -19.77
C ASP A 606 15.64 20.26 -18.29
N ARG A 607 14.43 20.38 -17.71
CA ARG A 607 14.24 20.91 -16.35
C ARG A 607 12.93 20.43 -15.74
N ILE A 608 13.00 19.84 -14.56
CA ILE A 608 11.82 19.56 -13.73
C ILE A 608 11.43 20.83 -12.98
N VAL A 609 10.14 21.14 -12.92
CA VAL A 609 9.55 22.19 -12.08
C VAL A 609 8.47 21.53 -11.24
N ALA A 610 8.64 21.55 -9.92
CA ALA A 610 7.77 20.90 -8.96
C ALA A 610 7.07 21.95 -8.08
N ARG A 611 5.74 22.05 -8.23
CA ARG A 611 4.87 22.81 -7.33
C ARG A 611 4.23 21.84 -6.34
N VAL A 612 4.45 22.07 -5.06
CA VAL A 612 4.15 21.09 -4.01
C VAL A 612 3.43 21.76 -2.85
N SER A 613 2.12 21.51 -2.74
CA SER A 613 1.34 21.91 -1.57
C SER A 613 1.49 20.83 -0.50
N ALA A 614 1.99 21.20 0.68
CA ALA A 614 2.26 20.30 1.79
C ALA A 614 1.68 20.81 3.10
N ALA A 615 1.35 19.89 4.02
CA ALA A 615 1.05 20.17 5.41
C ALA A 615 1.80 19.18 6.31
N TRP A 616 2.27 19.63 7.47
CA TRP A 616 3.12 18.79 8.33
C TRP A 616 2.95 19.08 9.82
N THR A 617 3.23 18.10 10.67
CA THR A 617 3.16 18.25 12.14
C THR A 617 4.52 18.55 12.77
N PHE A 618 5.57 17.78 12.47
CA PHE A 618 6.94 18.06 12.91
C PHE A 618 7.67 19.02 11.94
N PRO A 619 8.66 19.80 12.40
CA PRO A 619 9.51 20.60 11.52
C PRO A 619 10.13 19.75 10.40
N LEU A 620 10.06 20.20 9.15
CA LEU A 620 10.56 19.43 8.01
C LEU A 620 12.09 19.33 8.05
N HIS A 621 12.65 18.26 7.51
CA HIS A 621 14.10 18.10 7.35
C HIS A 621 14.54 18.45 5.93
N ALA A 622 13.91 17.85 4.93
CA ALA A 622 14.24 18.04 3.53
C ALA A 622 13.07 17.64 2.62
N ALA A 623 13.03 18.25 1.43
CA ALA A 623 12.32 17.72 0.27
C ALA A 623 13.30 17.15 -0.75
N GLU A 624 12.78 16.35 -1.68
CA GLU A 624 13.55 15.70 -2.73
C GLU A 624 12.83 15.75 -4.05
N ILE A 625 13.57 16.06 -5.11
CA ILE A 625 13.21 15.74 -6.48
C ILE A 625 14.11 14.59 -6.90
N VAL A 626 13.52 13.45 -7.27
CA VAL A 626 14.23 12.26 -7.77
C VAL A 626 13.78 12.01 -9.19
N TRP A 627 14.71 11.76 -10.11
CA TRP A 627 14.40 11.50 -11.51
C TRP A 627 15.39 10.53 -12.12
N GLY A 628 15.05 9.96 -13.28
CA GLY A 628 15.97 9.17 -14.08
C GLY A 628 15.96 9.57 -15.54
N ASP A 629 17.05 9.26 -16.24
CA ASP A 629 17.23 9.46 -17.68
C ASP A 629 17.20 8.14 -18.49
N GLY A 630 16.94 7.01 -17.81
CA GLY A 630 16.98 5.67 -18.39
C GLY A 630 18.35 4.98 -18.30
N ALA A 631 19.38 5.66 -17.78
CA ALA A 631 20.71 5.12 -17.51
C ALA A 631 21.11 5.29 -16.03
N GLU A 632 20.86 6.47 -15.44
CA GLU A 632 21.18 6.80 -14.05
C GLU A 632 19.98 7.45 -13.33
N THR A 633 19.86 7.18 -12.03
CA THR A 633 18.92 7.87 -11.13
C THR A 633 19.63 9.03 -10.46
N HIS A 634 19.06 10.22 -10.59
CA HIS A 634 19.54 11.48 -10.04
C HIS A 634 18.64 11.96 -8.90
N ARG A 635 19.18 12.78 -8.01
CA ARG A 635 18.46 13.27 -6.83
C ARG A 635 18.95 14.66 -6.42
N GLU A 636 18.03 15.60 -6.33
CA GLU A 636 18.25 16.90 -5.68
C GLU A 636 17.59 16.88 -4.29
N VAL A 637 18.35 17.26 -3.26
CA VAL A 637 17.89 17.33 -1.88
C VAL A 637 17.80 18.80 -1.47
N ILE A 638 16.59 19.25 -1.16
CA ILE A 638 16.26 20.63 -0.82
C ILE A 638 16.15 20.72 0.71
N PRO A 639 17.05 21.44 1.40
CA PRO A 639 16.99 21.57 2.86
C PRO A 639 15.78 22.41 3.29
N LEU A 640 15.04 21.96 4.31
CA LEU A 640 13.87 22.65 4.87
C LEU A 640 14.05 22.97 6.36
N GLY A 641 15.29 23.28 6.77
CA GLY A 641 15.67 23.50 8.18
C GLY A 641 15.15 24.79 8.81
N ASP A 642 14.60 25.69 8.00
CA ASP A 642 13.90 26.92 8.34
C ASP A 642 12.41 26.71 8.71
N THR A 643 11.80 25.60 8.28
CA THR A 643 10.41 25.28 8.61
C THR A 643 10.19 25.05 10.12
N GLY A 644 9.06 25.53 10.64
CA GLY A 644 8.57 25.24 11.99
C GLY A 644 7.64 24.02 12.05
N GLU A 645 7.08 23.75 13.24
CA GLU A 645 6.05 22.71 13.44
C GLU A 645 4.65 23.15 12.98
N PHE A 646 3.75 22.19 12.77
CA PHE A 646 2.33 22.41 12.42
C PHE A 646 2.08 23.31 11.20
N GLY A 647 2.96 23.26 10.21
CA GLY A 647 2.95 24.14 9.04
C GLY A 647 2.08 23.65 7.89
N ARG A 648 1.77 24.57 6.98
CA ARG A 648 1.17 24.32 5.66
C ARG A 648 1.66 25.37 4.68
N GLU A 649 2.20 24.94 3.55
CA GLU A 649 2.82 25.80 2.56
C GLU A 649 2.74 25.18 1.16
N THR A 650 2.77 26.01 0.11
CA THR A 650 2.98 25.58 -1.26
C THR A 650 4.36 26.02 -1.71
N PHE A 651 5.24 25.05 -1.93
CA PHE A 651 6.59 25.26 -2.43
C PHE A 651 6.64 25.22 -3.95
N GLU A 652 7.64 25.88 -4.54
CA GLU A 652 8.00 25.75 -5.95
C GLU A 652 9.51 25.52 -6.04
N TRP A 653 9.91 24.38 -6.61
CA TRP A 653 11.29 23.94 -6.73
C TRP A 653 11.59 23.57 -8.19
N SER A 654 12.87 23.61 -8.60
CA SER A 654 13.25 23.22 -9.96
C SER A 654 14.64 22.59 -10.01
N ALA A 655 14.77 21.49 -10.76
CA ALA A 655 16.02 20.76 -10.97
C ALA A 655 16.43 20.77 -12.45
N GLU A 656 17.71 21.02 -12.75
CA GLU A 656 18.25 20.79 -14.10
C GLU A 656 18.30 19.28 -14.38
N ALA A 657 17.51 18.83 -15.36
CA ALA A 657 17.23 17.42 -15.59
C ALA A 657 17.12 17.16 -17.09
N ARG A 658 18.26 16.99 -17.78
CA ARG A 658 18.28 16.84 -19.24
C ARG A 658 17.92 15.44 -19.69
N GLY A 659 16.92 15.31 -20.54
CA GLY A 659 16.48 14.03 -21.08
C GLY A 659 15.82 13.11 -20.06
N TRP A 660 15.33 13.66 -18.93
CA TRP A 660 14.62 12.89 -17.91
C TRP A 660 13.38 12.19 -18.50
N THR A 661 13.09 10.99 -17.99
CA THR A 661 12.00 10.12 -18.46
C THR A 661 10.95 9.85 -17.39
N TRP A 662 11.30 10.04 -16.12
CA TRP A 662 10.38 9.97 -14.97
C TRP A 662 10.91 10.83 -13.82
N ALA A 663 10.02 11.35 -12.98
CA ALA A 663 10.37 12.03 -11.73
C ALA A 663 9.34 11.81 -10.63
N ARG A 664 9.76 11.93 -9.38
CA ARG A 664 8.89 11.92 -8.20
C ARG A 664 9.38 12.91 -7.15
N VAL A 665 8.48 13.28 -6.23
CA VAL A 665 8.77 14.12 -5.07
C VAL A 665 8.56 13.35 -3.77
N ALA A 666 9.42 13.60 -2.78
CA ALA A 666 9.24 13.14 -1.41
C ALA A 666 9.60 14.25 -0.40
N LEU A 667 8.88 14.31 0.73
CA LEU A 667 9.17 15.21 1.86
C LEU A 667 9.38 14.39 3.13
N TRP A 668 10.34 14.80 3.96
CA TRP A 668 10.70 14.14 5.22
C TRP A 668 10.83 15.14 6.36
N ASP A 669 10.42 14.75 7.57
CA ASP A 669 10.55 15.54 8.79
C ASP A 669 11.73 15.12 9.69
N VAL A 670 11.93 15.83 10.80
CA VAL A 670 13.02 15.56 11.76
C VAL A 670 12.86 14.28 12.57
N ALA A 671 11.68 13.65 12.55
CA ALA A 671 11.40 12.35 13.16
C ALA A 671 11.48 11.20 12.13
N GLY A 672 11.81 11.50 10.88
CA GLY A 672 11.91 10.52 9.78
C GLY A 672 10.57 10.14 9.17
N ASN A 673 9.48 10.78 9.59
CA ASN A 673 8.17 10.63 8.95
C ASN A 673 8.20 11.37 7.61
N GLY A 674 7.29 11.02 6.72
CA GLY A 674 7.28 11.60 5.38
C GLY A 674 6.19 11.08 4.47
N ALA A 675 6.17 11.67 3.28
CA ALA A 675 5.24 11.36 2.21
C ALA A 675 5.93 11.45 0.84
N PHE A 676 5.43 10.67 -0.13
CA PHE A 676 5.89 10.71 -1.51
C PHE A 676 4.75 10.45 -2.50
N VAL A 677 4.93 10.95 -3.72
CA VAL A 677 4.13 10.58 -4.90
C VAL A 677 4.82 9.52 -5.74
N ASN A 678 4.04 8.73 -6.46
CA ASN A 678 4.57 7.79 -7.44
C ASN A 678 5.21 8.49 -8.65
N PRO A 679 6.02 7.80 -9.47
CA PRO A 679 6.73 8.40 -10.59
C PRO A 679 5.77 8.95 -11.64
N VAL A 680 5.90 10.24 -11.93
CA VAL A 680 5.29 10.90 -13.09
C VAL A 680 6.24 10.74 -14.27
N TRP A 681 5.74 10.16 -15.36
CA TRP A 681 6.55 9.86 -16.53
C TRP A 681 6.57 11.05 -17.49
N HIS A 682 7.78 11.48 -17.86
CA HIS A 682 8.02 12.45 -18.91
C HIS A 682 8.33 11.69 -20.19
N ASP A 683 7.25 11.35 -20.90
CA ASP A 683 7.34 10.75 -22.21
C ASP A 683 7.94 11.75 -23.19
N THR A 684 9.27 11.69 -23.39
CA THR A 684 9.99 12.39 -24.47
C THR A 684 9.50 11.97 -25.87
N ALA A 685 8.74 10.87 -25.94
CA ALA A 685 7.99 10.40 -27.10
C ALA A 685 6.48 10.75 -27.04
N SER A 686 6.04 11.67 -26.18
CA SER A 686 4.67 12.20 -26.18
C SER A 686 4.40 13.08 -27.40
N ARG A 687 4.22 12.42 -28.54
CA ARG A 687 3.09 12.79 -29.39
C ARG A 687 1.86 12.78 -28.48
N ALA A 688 1.12 13.88 -28.45
CA ALA A 688 -0.20 13.92 -27.81
C ALA A 688 -0.99 12.66 -28.19
N SER A 689 -1.67 12.05 -27.22
CA SER A 689 -2.38 10.78 -27.44
C SER A 689 -3.27 10.94 -28.67
N ARG A 690 -3.38 9.90 -29.50
CA ARG A 690 -4.26 9.96 -30.67
C ARG A 690 -5.70 10.21 -30.27
N LEU A 691 -6.08 9.88 -29.03
CA LEU A 691 -7.35 10.29 -28.41
C LEU A 691 -7.46 11.82 -28.33
N GLU A 692 -6.46 12.52 -27.80
CA GLU A 692 -6.42 13.98 -27.75
C GLU A 692 -6.45 14.56 -29.17
N VAL A 693 -5.57 14.08 -30.05
CA VAL A 693 -5.45 14.54 -31.45
C VAL A 693 -6.74 14.29 -32.26
N LEU A 694 -7.49 13.21 -32.02
CA LEU A 694 -8.77 12.96 -32.71
C LEU A 694 -9.93 13.76 -32.11
N LEU A 695 -9.90 14.05 -30.80
CA LEU A 695 -10.88 14.89 -30.11
C LEU A 695 -10.74 16.35 -30.56
N GLU A 696 -9.51 16.91 -30.56
CA GLU A 696 -9.21 18.24 -31.11
C GLU A 696 -9.62 18.38 -32.59
N ARG A 697 -9.34 17.34 -33.39
CA ARG A 697 -9.71 17.28 -34.81
C ARG A 697 -11.21 17.09 -35.05
N GLY A 698 -11.97 16.65 -34.04
CA GLY A 698 -13.38 16.29 -34.16
C GLY A 698 -13.64 15.16 -35.17
N GLU A 699 -12.66 14.29 -35.42
CA GLU A 699 -12.75 13.21 -36.43
C GLU A 699 -11.86 12.00 -36.08
N ILE A 700 -12.47 10.83 -35.90
CA ILE A 700 -11.79 9.52 -35.83
C ILE A 700 -11.76 8.88 -37.22
N ARG A 701 -10.57 8.42 -37.64
CA ARG A 701 -10.35 7.73 -38.90
C ARG A 701 -10.30 6.22 -38.64
N VAL A 702 -11.16 5.47 -39.31
CA VAL A 702 -11.35 4.03 -39.09
C VAL A 702 -10.90 3.26 -40.32
N GLY A 703 -9.81 2.50 -40.19
CA GLY A 703 -9.32 1.58 -41.20
C GLY A 703 -10.25 0.39 -41.35
N THR A 704 -10.67 0.10 -42.58
CA THR A 704 -11.57 -1.03 -42.85
C THR A 704 -11.36 -1.56 -44.27
N THR A 705 -11.49 -2.88 -44.48
CA THR A 705 -11.19 -3.51 -45.78
C THR A 705 -12.34 -3.36 -46.76
N GLY A 706 -13.58 -3.51 -46.28
CA GLY A 706 -14.80 -3.46 -47.09
C GLY A 706 -15.04 -4.70 -47.95
N ASP A 707 -14.37 -5.81 -47.64
CA ASP A 707 -14.42 -7.08 -48.39
C ASP A 707 -14.88 -8.28 -47.54
N TYR A 708 -15.35 -8.05 -46.30
CA TYR A 708 -15.62 -9.10 -45.32
C TYR A 708 -16.99 -8.97 -44.65
N ARG A 709 -17.99 -9.69 -45.17
CA ARG A 709 -19.36 -9.69 -44.60
C ARG A 709 -19.45 -10.70 -43.44
N PRO A 710 -20.16 -10.39 -42.34
CA PRO A 710 -20.99 -9.20 -42.10
C PRO A 710 -20.27 -8.00 -41.47
N PHE A 711 -18.95 -8.05 -41.25
CA PHE A 711 -18.22 -7.05 -40.47
C PHE A 711 -18.03 -5.72 -41.20
N SER A 712 -17.54 -5.75 -42.44
CA SER A 712 -17.31 -4.57 -43.28
C SER A 712 -17.43 -4.91 -44.77
N TYR A 713 -18.36 -4.24 -45.45
CA TYR A 713 -18.56 -4.32 -46.89
C TYR A 713 -18.66 -2.95 -47.54
N ARG A 714 -17.97 -2.76 -48.66
CA ARG A 714 -18.01 -1.55 -49.47
C ARG A 714 -19.04 -1.69 -50.59
N ARG A 715 -20.10 -0.87 -50.53
CA ARG A 715 -21.15 -0.79 -51.54
C ARG A 715 -20.66 -0.16 -52.84
N ALA A 716 -21.43 -0.37 -53.91
CA ALA A 716 -21.18 0.22 -55.24
C ALA A 716 -21.21 1.76 -55.26
N ASP A 717 -21.89 2.40 -54.30
CA ASP A 717 -21.86 3.87 -54.10
C ASP A 717 -20.62 4.37 -53.35
N GLY A 718 -19.72 3.46 -52.95
CA GLY A 718 -18.51 3.74 -52.19
C GLY A 718 -18.69 3.83 -50.67
N THR A 719 -19.92 3.69 -50.15
CA THR A 719 -20.19 3.67 -48.71
C THR A 719 -19.87 2.32 -48.06
N PHE A 720 -19.62 2.32 -46.76
CA PHE A 720 -19.41 1.09 -45.98
C PHE A 720 -20.66 0.70 -45.19
N GLU A 721 -20.86 -0.60 -45.04
CA GLU A 721 -21.90 -1.25 -44.23
C GLU A 721 -21.34 -2.47 -43.49
N GLY A 722 -21.95 -2.85 -42.36
CA GLY A 722 -21.54 -4.02 -41.59
C GLY A 722 -21.53 -3.76 -40.08
N PHE A 723 -21.30 -4.83 -39.31
CA PHE A 723 -21.23 -4.80 -37.85
C PHE A 723 -20.19 -3.79 -37.34
N ASP A 724 -18.95 -3.88 -37.83
CA ASP A 724 -17.85 -3.02 -37.39
C ASP A 724 -18.05 -1.56 -37.85
N VAL A 725 -18.78 -1.37 -38.95
CA VAL A 725 -19.12 -0.05 -39.48
C VAL A 725 -20.18 0.65 -38.61
N ASP A 726 -21.13 -0.09 -38.05
CA ASP A 726 -22.07 0.43 -37.07
C ASP A 726 -21.42 0.59 -35.68
N ALA A 727 -20.57 -0.34 -35.25
CA ALA A 727 -19.79 -0.20 -34.02
C ALA A 727 -18.86 1.04 -34.08
N ALA A 728 -18.19 1.28 -35.20
CA ALA A 728 -17.39 2.49 -35.43
C ALA A 728 -18.22 3.79 -35.26
N ARG A 729 -19.50 3.77 -35.68
CA ARG A 729 -20.43 4.90 -35.48
C ARG A 729 -20.80 5.07 -34.00
N SER A 730 -21.00 3.99 -33.24
CA SER A 730 -21.19 4.03 -31.78
C SER A 730 -19.96 4.61 -31.09
N LEU A 731 -18.74 4.16 -31.43
CA LEU A 731 -17.49 4.71 -30.88
C LEU A 731 -17.35 6.21 -31.18
N GLY A 732 -17.62 6.64 -32.42
CA GLY A 732 -17.60 8.07 -32.78
C GLY A 732 -18.60 8.89 -31.96
N ALA A 733 -19.81 8.38 -31.74
CA ALA A 733 -20.81 9.03 -30.89
C ALA A 733 -20.37 9.10 -29.41
N ALA A 734 -19.82 8.01 -28.86
CA ALA A 734 -19.29 7.94 -27.49
C ALA A 734 -18.06 8.83 -27.26
N LEU A 735 -17.36 9.22 -28.33
CA LEU A 735 -16.24 10.17 -28.32
C LEU A 735 -16.66 11.60 -28.72
N GLY A 736 -17.89 11.83 -29.18
CA GLY A 736 -18.34 13.14 -29.66
C GLY A 736 -17.71 13.59 -30.99
N VAL A 737 -17.16 12.67 -31.78
CA VAL A 737 -16.42 12.97 -33.03
C VAL A 737 -17.07 12.36 -34.28
N ARG A 738 -16.75 12.91 -35.45
CA ARG A 738 -17.19 12.37 -36.74
C ARG A 738 -16.37 11.12 -37.10
N VAL A 739 -16.99 10.14 -37.73
CA VAL A 739 -16.31 8.92 -38.21
C VAL A 739 -15.98 9.03 -39.68
N ARG A 740 -14.72 8.78 -40.03
CA ARG A 740 -14.25 8.71 -41.41
C ARG A 740 -13.66 7.34 -41.71
N PHE A 741 -14.33 6.56 -42.54
CA PHE A 741 -13.80 5.28 -43.01
C PHE A 741 -12.66 5.49 -44.01
N VAL A 742 -11.59 4.72 -43.86
CA VAL A 742 -10.40 4.71 -44.72
C VAL A 742 -10.22 3.29 -45.24
N GLN A 743 -10.28 3.11 -46.56
CA GLN A 743 -10.11 1.79 -47.14
C GLN A 743 -8.66 1.31 -47.03
N THR A 744 -8.48 0.07 -46.60
CA THR A 744 -7.22 -0.69 -46.57
C THR A 744 -7.44 -2.10 -47.11
N SER A 745 -6.47 -3.00 -46.99
CA SER A 745 -6.59 -4.43 -47.32
C SER A 745 -5.85 -5.29 -46.28
N TRP A 746 -6.15 -6.58 -46.22
CA TRP A 746 -5.51 -7.49 -45.26
C TRP A 746 -3.97 -7.46 -45.30
N PRO A 747 -3.30 -7.46 -46.49
CA PRO A 747 -1.85 -7.35 -46.55
C PRO A 747 -1.26 -6.00 -46.08
N THR A 748 -2.02 -4.90 -46.10
CA THR A 748 -1.52 -3.56 -45.73
C THR A 748 -2.04 -3.05 -44.38
N LEU A 749 -2.86 -3.83 -43.69
CA LEU A 749 -3.61 -3.44 -42.48
C LEU A 749 -2.72 -2.87 -41.35
N VAL A 750 -1.55 -3.46 -41.13
CA VAL A 750 -0.60 -3.04 -40.09
C VAL A 750 0.24 -1.85 -40.58
N ASP A 751 0.80 -1.94 -41.78
CA ASP A 751 1.62 -0.88 -42.38
C ASP A 751 0.85 0.44 -42.51
N ASP A 752 -0.43 0.40 -42.91
CA ASP A 752 -1.30 1.57 -43.01
C ASP A 752 -1.62 2.20 -41.64
N LEU A 753 -1.69 1.38 -40.57
CA LEU A 753 -1.90 1.83 -39.19
C LEU A 753 -0.64 2.54 -38.65
N HIS A 754 0.52 1.92 -38.87
CA HIS A 754 1.83 2.47 -38.50
C HIS A 754 2.16 3.75 -39.28
N ALA A 755 1.84 3.79 -40.57
CA ALA A 755 1.89 5.00 -41.41
C ALA A 755 0.87 6.08 -40.99
N GLY A 756 0.00 5.79 -40.02
CA GLY A 756 -0.95 6.74 -39.46
C GLY A 756 -2.06 7.16 -40.44
N ARG A 757 -2.40 6.32 -41.42
CA ARG A 757 -3.50 6.60 -42.38
C ARG A 757 -4.86 6.63 -41.70
N TYR A 758 -5.03 5.82 -40.66
CA TYR A 758 -6.16 5.83 -39.74
C TYR A 758 -5.69 5.77 -38.27
N ASP A 759 -6.63 5.96 -37.35
CA ASP A 759 -6.37 5.99 -35.91
C ASP A 759 -6.62 4.61 -35.27
N ILE A 760 -7.66 3.91 -35.73
CA ILE A 760 -8.07 2.54 -35.32
C ILE A 760 -8.45 1.74 -36.57
N ALA A 761 -8.32 0.40 -36.55
CA ALA A 761 -8.89 -0.47 -37.57
C ALA A 761 -10.00 -1.37 -37.02
N MET A 762 -11.10 -1.45 -37.77
CA MET A 762 -12.33 -2.19 -37.42
C MET A 762 -12.82 -2.87 -38.71
N SER A 763 -12.54 -4.17 -38.83
CA SER A 763 -12.85 -4.96 -40.04
C SER A 763 -12.93 -6.48 -39.84
N GLY A 764 -13.35 -6.98 -38.67
CA GLY A 764 -13.35 -8.41 -38.33
C GLY A 764 -11.95 -8.95 -38.04
N ILE A 765 -11.16 -8.22 -37.24
CA ILE A 765 -9.73 -8.49 -37.06
C ILE A 765 -9.52 -9.54 -35.98
N THR A 766 -9.17 -10.76 -36.38
CA THR A 766 -8.75 -11.83 -35.47
C THR A 766 -7.64 -11.38 -34.51
N ARG A 767 -7.80 -11.62 -33.22
CA ARG A 767 -6.79 -11.45 -32.18
C ARG A 767 -5.73 -12.55 -32.28
N THR A 768 -4.48 -12.17 -32.54
CA THR A 768 -3.35 -13.12 -32.68
C THR A 768 -2.08 -12.55 -32.05
N ARG A 769 -1.22 -13.42 -31.51
CA ARG A 769 0.06 -13.01 -30.89
C ARG A 769 0.94 -12.18 -31.82
N ASP A 770 0.98 -12.55 -33.10
CA ASP A 770 1.76 -11.82 -34.12
C ASP A 770 1.25 -10.38 -34.32
N ARG A 771 -0.07 -10.15 -34.17
CA ARG A 771 -0.68 -8.82 -34.22
C ARG A 771 -0.44 -8.05 -32.92
N GLU A 772 -0.58 -8.69 -31.77
CA GLU A 772 -0.25 -8.11 -30.45
C GLU A 772 1.24 -7.69 -30.34
N ALA A 773 2.12 -8.39 -31.04
CA ALA A 773 3.54 -8.05 -31.11
C ALA A 773 3.84 -6.75 -31.87
N VAL A 774 2.90 -6.22 -32.68
CA VAL A 774 3.12 -5.04 -33.53
C VAL A 774 2.04 -3.95 -33.37
N ALA A 775 0.93 -4.23 -32.70
CA ALA A 775 -0.20 -3.34 -32.50
C ALA A 775 -0.93 -3.68 -31.18
N SER A 776 -1.59 -2.70 -30.57
CA SER A 776 -2.52 -2.96 -29.46
C SER A 776 -3.83 -3.53 -30.00
N LEU A 777 -4.42 -4.49 -29.29
CA LEU A 777 -5.71 -5.10 -29.64
C LEU A 777 -6.69 -4.95 -28.48
N SER A 778 -7.86 -4.39 -28.76
CA SER A 778 -8.94 -4.18 -27.78
C SER A 778 -9.45 -5.49 -27.17
N ASP A 779 -10.24 -5.41 -26.09
CA ASP A 779 -11.04 -6.52 -25.56
C ASP A 779 -11.76 -7.27 -26.72
N GLY A 780 -11.81 -8.61 -26.66
CA GLY A 780 -12.46 -9.43 -27.67
C GLY A 780 -13.98 -9.18 -27.72
N TYR A 781 -14.52 -8.74 -28.87
CA TYR A 781 -15.95 -8.40 -29.00
C TYR A 781 -16.80 -9.53 -29.57
N LEU A 782 -16.20 -10.55 -30.19
CA LEU A 782 -16.90 -11.72 -30.70
C LEU A 782 -15.97 -12.93 -30.76
N SER A 783 -16.37 -14.04 -30.12
CA SER A 783 -15.71 -15.34 -30.33
C SER A 783 -16.22 -16.00 -31.62
N ILE A 784 -15.29 -16.55 -32.41
CA ILE A 784 -15.48 -17.12 -33.75
C ILE A 784 -14.61 -18.38 -33.91
N GLY A 785 -14.65 -19.01 -35.09
CA GLY A 785 -13.66 -20.02 -35.48
C GLY A 785 -13.79 -20.45 -36.94
N LYS A 786 -12.75 -21.06 -37.50
CA LYS A 786 -12.71 -21.47 -38.92
C LYS A 786 -13.72 -22.58 -39.21
N SER A 787 -14.52 -22.42 -40.26
CA SER A 787 -15.52 -23.38 -40.76
C SER A 787 -15.39 -23.56 -42.27
N PRO A 788 -15.57 -24.78 -42.81
CA PRO A 788 -15.63 -24.99 -44.25
C PRO A 788 -16.93 -24.46 -44.86
N LEU A 789 -16.79 -23.70 -45.95
CA LEU A 789 -17.85 -23.36 -46.89
C LEU A 789 -17.65 -24.20 -48.16
N VAL A 790 -18.65 -25.01 -48.53
CA VAL A 790 -18.58 -26.00 -49.61
C VAL A 790 -19.83 -25.94 -50.48
N ARG A 791 -19.86 -26.66 -51.61
CA ARG A 791 -21.13 -26.83 -52.36
C ARG A 791 -22.13 -27.63 -51.53
N SER A 792 -23.42 -27.31 -51.62
CA SER A 792 -24.49 -27.95 -50.84
C SER A 792 -24.53 -29.49 -50.99
N GLU A 793 -24.13 -30.00 -52.16
CA GLU A 793 -23.99 -31.43 -52.46
C GLU A 793 -22.80 -32.12 -51.75
N ASP A 794 -21.77 -31.36 -51.40
CA ASP A 794 -20.52 -31.83 -50.77
C ASP A 794 -20.53 -31.64 -49.24
N ARG A 795 -21.65 -31.19 -48.63
CA ARG A 795 -21.76 -30.85 -47.20
C ARG A 795 -21.24 -31.94 -46.27
N ASP A 796 -21.60 -33.19 -46.54
CA ASP A 796 -21.25 -34.35 -45.69
C ASP A 796 -19.87 -34.94 -46.02
N ARG A 797 -19.16 -34.37 -47.00
CA ARG A 797 -17.86 -34.87 -47.51
C ARG A 797 -16.65 -34.19 -46.86
N PHE A 798 -16.83 -33.00 -46.27
CA PHE A 798 -15.75 -32.13 -45.79
C PHE A 798 -15.94 -31.73 -44.31
N LEU A 799 -16.26 -32.72 -43.46
CA LEU A 799 -16.67 -32.53 -42.05
C LEU A 799 -15.54 -32.14 -41.09
N ASP A 800 -14.29 -32.42 -41.46
CA ASP A 800 -13.07 -32.24 -40.67
C ASP A 800 -11.84 -32.03 -41.56
N LEU A 801 -10.68 -31.73 -40.94
CA LEU A 801 -9.43 -31.49 -41.65
C LEU A 801 -8.90 -32.72 -42.41
N ASP A 802 -9.12 -33.95 -41.95
CA ASP A 802 -8.67 -35.17 -42.64
C ASP A 802 -9.54 -35.52 -43.86
N ALA A 803 -10.78 -35.04 -43.88
CA ALA A 803 -11.67 -35.08 -45.03
C ALA A 803 -11.29 -34.02 -46.09
N ILE A 804 -10.86 -32.83 -45.64
CA ILE A 804 -10.46 -31.69 -46.48
C ILE A 804 -9.04 -31.87 -47.06
N ASP A 805 -8.07 -32.29 -46.25
CA ASP A 805 -6.67 -32.43 -46.63
C ASP A 805 -6.40 -33.72 -47.45
N ARG A 806 -6.98 -33.80 -48.65
CA ARG A 806 -6.83 -34.96 -49.53
C ARG A 806 -6.30 -34.58 -50.92
N PRO A 807 -5.44 -35.41 -51.54
CA PRO A 807 -5.01 -35.20 -52.92
C PRO A 807 -6.22 -35.09 -53.86
N GLY A 808 -6.24 -34.04 -54.68
CA GLY A 808 -7.34 -33.73 -55.61
C GLY A 808 -8.44 -32.83 -55.05
N VAL A 809 -8.42 -32.47 -53.76
CA VAL A 809 -9.24 -31.37 -53.21
C VAL A 809 -8.53 -30.04 -53.46
N ARG A 810 -9.28 -29.00 -53.83
CA ARG A 810 -8.79 -27.63 -54.03
C ARG A 810 -9.40 -26.70 -52.99
N ILE A 811 -8.57 -25.95 -52.26
CA ILE A 811 -9.00 -25.06 -51.19
C ILE A 811 -8.77 -23.61 -51.62
N GLY A 812 -9.84 -22.83 -51.73
CA GLY A 812 -9.78 -21.39 -52.00
C GLY A 812 -9.48 -20.60 -50.72
N VAL A 813 -8.49 -19.71 -50.77
CA VAL A 813 -8.15 -18.78 -49.68
C VAL A 813 -7.82 -17.38 -50.21
N ASN A 814 -8.15 -16.36 -49.42
CA ASN A 814 -7.76 -14.97 -49.65
C ASN A 814 -6.34 -14.70 -49.10
N PRO A 815 -5.50 -13.91 -49.79
CA PRO A 815 -4.11 -13.67 -49.39
C PRO A 815 -3.97 -12.80 -48.13
N GLY A 816 -2.96 -13.08 -47.31
CA GLY A 816 -2.53 -12.23 -46.19
C GLY A 816 -3.44 -12.21 -44.96
N GLY A 817 -4.51 -13.02 -44.95
CA GLY A 817 -5.43 -13.16 -43.83
C GLY A 817 -5.14 -14.39 -42.95
N THR A 818 -5.83 -14.49 -41.81
CA THR A 818 -5.72 -15.66 -40.91
C THR A 818 -6.20 -16.96 -41.55
N ASN A 819 -7.09 -16.88 -42.55
CA ASN A 819 -7.55 -18.01 -43.36
C ASN A 819 -6.41 -18.68 -44.14
N GLU A 820 -5.55 -17.90 -44.80
CA GLU A 820 -4.39 -18.43 -45.52
C GLU A 820 -3.37 -19.04 -44.55
N THR A 821 -3.07 -18.36 -43.43
CA THR A 821 -2.15 -18.87 -42.41
C THR A 821 -2.63 -20.21 -41.84
N PHE A 822 -3.92 -20.32 -41.48
CA PHE A 822 -4.51 -21.56 -41.00
C PHE A 822 -4.42 -22.68 -42.06
N VAL A 823 -4.86 -22.40 -43.29
CA VAL A 823 -4.82 -23.41 -44.37
C VAL A 823 -3.39 -23.86 -44.67
N ARG A 824 -2.40 -22.95 -44.70
CA ARG A 824 -0.98 -23.32 -44.90
C ARG A 824 -0.38 -24.12 -43.73
N ALA A 825 -0.88 -23.93 -42.52
CA ALA A 825 -0.44 -24.68 -41.34
C ALA A 825 -1.11 -26.07 -41.22
N SER A 826 -2.36 -26.19 -41.66
CA SER A 826 -3.20 -27.38 -41.46
C SER A 826 -3.36 -28.29 -42.69
N ILE A 827 -3.00 -27.83 -43.88
CA ILE A 827 -3.19 -28.58 -45.14
C ILE A 827 -1.82 -28.91 -45.77
N THR A 828 -1.61 -30.19 -46.06
CA THR A 828 -0.32 -30.73 -46.55
C THR A 828 -0.44 -31.55 -47.85
N ARG A 829 -1.65 -31.96 -48.22
CA ARG A 829 -1.99 -32.89 -49.30
C ARG A 829 -2.99 -32.30 -50.31
N ALA A 830 -3.89 -31.42 -49.88
CA ALA A 830 -4.81 -30.72 -50.79
C ALA A 830 -4.14 -29.53 -51.50
N GLN A 831 -4.69 -29.13 -52.66
CA GLN A 831 -4.17 -28.01 -53.44
C GLN A 831 -4.69 -26.68 -52.90
N ILE A 832 -3.83 -25.85 -52.34
CA ILE A 832 -4.16 -24.47 -51.95
C ILE A 832 -4.21 -23.59 -53.20
N VAL A 833 -5.32 -22.88 -53.40
CA VAL A 833 -5.55 -21.94 -54.51
C VAL A 833 -5.79 -20.55 -53.90
N VAL A 834 -4.80 -19.68 -54.00
CA VAL A 834 -4.94 -18.28 -53.59
C VAL A 834 -5.80 -17.55 -54.61
N ILE A 835 -6.79 -16.80 -54.12
CA ILE A 835 -7.71 -15.98 -54.91
C ILE A 835 -7.69 -14.57 -54.34
N GLU A 836 -7.23 -13.61 -55.14
CA GLU A 836 -6.99 -12.21 -54.73
C GLU A 836 -8.25 -11.48 -54.26
N ASP A 837 -9.39 -11.68 -54.94
CA ASP A 837 -10.67 -11.08 -54.57
C ASP A 837 -11.46 -12.02 -53.64
N ASN A 838 -11.49 -11.68 -52.35
CA ASN A 838 -12.21 -12.44 -51.31
C ASN A 838 -13.68 -12.68 -51.68
N LEU A 839 -14.35 -11.68 -52.29
CA LEU A 839 -15.75 -11.75 -52.65
C LEU A 839 -16.03 -12.74 -53.79
N SER A 840 -15.00 -13.15 -54.54
CA SER A 840 -15.11 -14.13 -55.62
C SER A 840 -14.95 -15.60 -55.17
N ILE A 841 -14.44 -15.83 -53.95
CA ILE A 841 -14.16 -17.19 -53.45
C ILE A 841 -15.44 -18.02 -53.28
N PRO A 842 -16.54 -17.49 -52.72
CA PRO A 842 -17.80 -18.24 -52.65
C PRO A 842 -18.33 -18.73 -54.00
N ASP A 843 -18.29 -17.89 -55.06
CA ASP A 843 -18.73 -18.33 -56.39
C ASP A 843 -17.72 -19.32 -57.01
N ALA A 844 -16.42 -19.21 -56.70
CA ALA A 844 -15.44 -20.22 -57.08
C ALA A 844 -15.70 -21.59 -56.42
N VAL A 845 -16.23 -21.63 -55.20
CA VAL A 845 -16.75 -22.87 -54.58
C VAL A 845 -18.02 -23.33 -55.30
N ALA A 846 -19.00 -22.43 -55.47
CA ALA A 846 -20.30 -22.74 -56.04
C ALA A 846 -20.25 -23.25 -57.49
N THR A 847 -19.26 -22.79 -58.27
CA THR A 847 -18.98 -23.21 -59.65
C THR A 847 -18.02 -24.40 -59.74
N GLY A 848 -17.49 -24.90 -58.62
CA GLY A 848 -16.56 -26.03 -58.58
C GLY A 848 -15.15 -25.71 -59.12
N ARG A 849 -14.76 -24.42 -59.16
CA ARG A 849 -13.38 -23.99 -59.46
C ARG A 849 -12.44 -24.29 -58.29
N VAL A 850 -12.95 -24.20 -57.07
CA VAL A 850 -12.40 -24.81 -55.85
C VAL A 850 -13.47 -25.68 -55.18
N ASP A 851 -13.08 -26.54 -54.25
CA ASP A 851 -13.98 -27.50 -53.59
C ASP A 851 -14.39 -27.04 -52.20
N VAL A 852 -13.49 -26.33 -51.50
CA VAL A 852 -13.68 -25.81 -50.13
C VAL A 852 -13.14 -24.39 -50.04
N MET A 853 -13.83 -23.51 -49.32
CA MET A 853 -13.28 -22.27 -48.74
C MET A 853 -13.23 -22.46 -47.22
N VAL A 854 -12.12 -22.08 -46.59
CA VAL A 854 -12.02 -22.08 -45.12
C VAL A 854 -12.03 -20.62 -44.66
N THR A 855 -13.06 -20.25 -43.89
CA THR A 855 -13.26 -18.88 -43.38
C THR A 855 -13.96 -18.92 -42.02
N ASP A 856 -14.23 -17.78 -41.38
CA ASP A 856 -14.90 -17.78 -40.07
C ASP A 856 -16.35 -18.27 -40.20
N ASN A 857 -16.80 -19.03 -39.20
CA ASN A 857 -18.13 -19.63 -39.15
C ASN A 857 -19.28 -18.63 -39.35
N VAL A 858 -19.12 -17.39 -38.91
CA VAL A 858 -20.10 -16.30 -39.13
C VAL A 858 -20.21 -15.91 -40.61
N GLU A 859 -19.10 -15.80 -41.34
CA GLU A 859 -19.14 -15.56 -42.80
C GLU A 859 -19.69 -16.79 -43.53
N ALA A 860 -19.24 -18.00 -43.18
CA ALA A 860 -19.69 -19.22 -43.83
C ALA A 860 -21.22 -19.39 -43.73
N VAL A 861 -21.82 -19.17 -42.55
CA VAL A 861 -23.27 -19.20 -42.34
C VAL A 861 -23.97 -18.12 -43.16
N LEU A 862 -23.47 -16.88 -43.14
CA LEU A 862 -24.07 -15.77 -43.87
C LEU A 862 -24.06 -16.02 -45.38
N VAL A 863 -22.94 -16.46 -45.95
CA VAL A 863 -22.78 -16.71 -47.38
C VAL A 863 -23.64 -17.89 -47.82
N ALA A 864 -23.67 -18.99 -47.06
CA ALA A 864 -24.57 -20.11 -47.32
C ALA A 864 -26.07 -19.74 -47.20
N SER A 865 -26.42 -18.73 -46.40
CA SER A 865 -27.81 -18.24 -46.35
C SER A 865 -28.21 -17.40 -47.57
N GLN A 866 -27.22 -16.89 -48.33
CA GLN A 866 -27.44 -16.03 -49.50
C GLN A 866 -27.37 -16.78 -50.83
N ASP A 867 -26.62 -17.89 -50.92
CA ASP A 867 -26.52 -18.73 -52.11
C ASP A 867 -26.87 -20.20 -51.81
N PRO A 868 -28.02 -20.73 -52.29
CA PRO A 868 -28.43 -22.10 -52.01
C PRO A 868 -27.52 -23.17 -52.65
N ARG A 869 -26.58 -22.78 -53.53
CA ARG A 869 -25.52 -23.66 -54.04
C ARG A 869 -24.47 -24.01 -52.97
N LEU A 870 -24.42 -23.27 -51.87
CA LEU A 870 -23.40 -23.36 -50.82
C LEU A 870 -23.96 -23.82 -49.47
N ALA A 871 -23.11 -24.49 -48.69
CA ALA A 871 -23.39 -24.91 -47.33
C ALA A 871 -22.19 -24.64 -46.41
N ALA A 872 -22.47 -24.10 -45.21
CA ALA A 872 -21.51 -24.07 -44.11
C ALA A 872 -21.47 -25.43 -43.41
N VAL A 873 -20.27 -25.92 -43.11
CA VAL A 873 -20.05 -27.23 -42.47
C VAL A 873 -19.74 -27.04 -40.99
N ARG A 874 -20.61 -27.62 -40.14
CA ARG A 874 -20.52 -27.60 -38.67
C ARG A 874 -20.17 -26.22 -38.07
N PRO A 875 -20.84 -25.12 -38.45
CA PRO A 875 -20.53 -23.77 -37.95
C PRO A 875 -20.68 -23.61 -36.42
N GLU A 876 -21.45 -24.49 -35.78
CA GLU A 876 -21.60 -24.63 -34.33
C GLU A 876 -20.40 -25.31 -33.63
N ALA A 877 -19.50 -25.94 -34.39
CA ALA A 877 -18.33 -26.64 -33.89
C ALA A 877 -17.12 -26.44 -34.85
N PRO A 878 -16.62 -25.19 -34.96
CA PRO A 878 -15.54 -24.82 -35.86
C PRO A 878 -14.21 -25.53 -35.57
N LEU A 879 -13.30 -25.46 -36.55
CA LEU A 879 -11.97 -26.06 -36.53
C LEU A 879 -10.98 -25.32 -35.61
N THR A 880 -11.29 -24.08 -35.23
CA THR A 880 -10.51 -23.24 -34.29
C THR A 880 -11.45 -22.54 -33.31
N ARG A 881 -10.88 -21.92 -32.27
CA ARG A 881 -11.56 -20.95 -31.41
C ARG A 881 -10.69 -19.70 -31.38
N GLU A 882 -11.25 -18.59 -31.85
CA GLU A 882 -10.59 -17.32 -32.09
C GLU A 882 -11.48 -16.18 -31.54
N GLU A 883 -10.92 -14.99 -31.33
CA GLU A 883 -11.69 -13.79 -30.99
C GLU A 883 -11.41 -12.67 -31.97
N LEU A 884 -12.39 -11.80 -32.18
CA LEU A 884 -12.25 -10.56 -32.93
C LEU A 884 -12.04 -9.38 -31.99
N SER A 885 -11.09 -8.52 -32.33
CA SER A 885 -10.73 -7.28 -31.62
C SER A 885 -10.65 -6.12 -32.61
N TYR A 886 -10.62 -4.88 -32.10
CA TYR A 886 -10.21 -3.72 -32.88
C TYR A 886 -8.71 -3.48 -32.71
N MET A 887 -8.05 -2.99 -33.75
CA MET A 887 -6.59 -2.83 -33.78
C MET A 887 -6.19 -1.35 -33.66
N LEU A 888 -5.33 -1.06 -32.70
CA LEU A 888 -4.86 0.27 -32.33
C LEU A 888 -3.31 0.32 -32.37
N PRO A 889 -2.71 1.51 -32.44
CA PRO A 889 -1.26 1.69 -32.29
C PRO A 889 -0.77 1.17 -30.93
N ARG A 890 0.46 0.64 -30.89
CA ARG A 890 1.01 -0.02 -29.70
C ARG A 890 1.41 0.95 -28.58
N ASP A 891 1.56 2.23 -28.91
CA ASP A 891 2.15 3.31 -28.13
C ASP A 891 1.11 4.26 -27.48
N ASP A 892 -0.16 3.87 -27.38
CA ASP A 892 -1.25 4.75 -26.93
C ASP A 892 -2.24 4.04 -25.99
N GLU A 893 -1.78 3.77 -24.75
CA GLU A 893 -2.59 3.14 -23.70
C GLU A 893 -3.85 3.93 -23.36
N ALA A 894 -3.79 5.27 -23.40
CA ALA A 894 -4.95 6.13 -23.14
C ALA A 894 -6.07 5.91 -24.17
N PHE A 895 -5.72 5.81 -25.45
CA PHE A 895 -6.70 5.52 -26.50
C PHE A 895 -7.23 4.07 -26.44
N LEU A 896 -6.36 3.09 -26.15
CA LEU A 896 -6.77 1.69 -25.92
C LEU A 896 -7.78 1.57 -24.77
N ASN A 897 -7.41 2.07 -23.58
CA ASN A 897 -8.28 2.03 -22.40
C ASN A 897 -9.63 2.70 -22.64
N ARG A 898 -9.68 3.78 -23.43
CA ARG A 898 -10.92 4.46 -23.82
C ARG A 898 -11.80 3.60 -24.74
N VAL A 899 -11.20 2.88 -25.69
CA VAL A 899 -11.92 1.95 -26.58
C VAL A 899 -12.43 0.73 -25.80
N ASP A 900 -11.63 0.18 -24.88
CA ASP A 900 -12.04 -0.96 -24.07
C ASP A 900 -13.15 -0.61 -23.06
N ALA A 901 -13.11 0.61 -22.49
CA ALA A 901 -14.20 1.13 -21.67
C ALA A 901 -15.51 1.27 -22.47
N TRP A 902 -15.45 1.75 -23.73
CA TRP A 902 -16.61 1.81 -24.62
C TRP A 902 -17.12 0.40 -24.99
N LEU A 903 -16.24 -0.55 -25.30
CA LEU A 903 -16.61 -1.95 -25.56
C LEU A 903 -17.31 -2.60 -24.36
N ARG A 904 -16.81 -2.38 -23.13
CA ARG A 904 -17.47 -2.85 -21.91
C ARG A 904 -18.85 -2.21 -21.74
N GLN A 905 -18.99 -0.91 -22.00
CA GLN A 905 -20.29 -0.24 -21.97
C GLN A 905 -21.30 -0.85 -22.94
N MET A 906 -20.90 -1.11 -24.21
CA MET A 906 -21.76 -1.75 -25.22
C MET A 906 -22.21 -3.17 -24.84
N ARG A 907 -21.43 -3.89 -24.03
CA ARG A 907 -21.83 -5.20 -23.48
C ARG A 907 -22.89 -5.02 -22.39
N LEU A 908 -22.68 -4.06 -21.47
CA LEU A 908 -23.56 -3.81 -20.33
C LEU A 908 -24.94 -3.27 -20.72
N ASP A 909 -25.03 -2.40 -21.74
CA ASP A 909 -26.31 -1.86 -22.22
C ASP A 909 -26.99 -2.68 -23.34
N GLY A 910 -26.35 -3.77 -23.75
CA GLY A 910 -26.82 -4.69 -24.79
C GLY A 910 -26.76 -4.12 -26.22
N GLU A 911 -26.06 -3.01 -26.49
CA GLU A 911 -25.84 -2.53 -27.87
C GLU A 911 -25.10 -3.59 -28.70
N LEU A 912 -24.11 -4.27 -28.11
CA LEU A 912 -23.32 -5.28 -28.82
C LEU A 912 -24.19 -6.43 -29.34
N ASP A 913 -25.11 -6.94 -28.53
CA ASP A 913 -26.02 -8.02 -28.95
C ASP A 913 -27.04 -7.55 -30.00
N ARG A 914 -27.55 -6.32 -29.91
CA ARG A 914 -28.41 -5.74 -30.96
C ARG A 914 -27.69 -5.66 -32.31
N LEU A 915 -26.40 -5.32 -32.31
CA LEU A 915 -25.59 -5.32 -33.53
C LEU A 915 -25.37 -6.75 -34.06
N ARG A 916 -25.15 -7.74 -33.17
CA ARG A 916 -25.00 -9.16 -33.56
C ARG A 916 -26.29 -9.68 -34.19
N GLU A 917 -27.44 -9.45 -33.56
CA GLU A 917 -28.76 -9.82 -34.09
C GLU A 917 -28.97 -9.21 -35.49
N ARG A 918 -28.70 -7.91 -35.65
CA ARG A 918 -28.90 -7.16 -36.90
C ARG A 918 -28.06 -7.68 -38.06
N TRP A 919 -26.82 -8.08 -37.80
CA TRP A 919 -25.83 -8.35 -38.85
C TRP A 919 -25.50 -9.84 -39.06
N MET A 920 -25.77 -10.70 -38.07
CA MET A 920 -25.32 -12.10 -38.06
C MET A 920 -26.47 -13.12 -38.05
N THR A 921 -27.72 -12.68 -37.83
CA THR A 921 -28.90 -13.53 -38.05
C THR A 921 -29.42 -13.33 -39.47
N GLY A 922 -29.74 -14.42 -40.18
CA GLY A 922 -30.02 -14.42 -41.64
C GLY A 922 -31.33 -13.76 -42.10
N ALA A 923 -31.82 -12.74 -41.41
CA ALA A 923 -33.01 -11.98 -41.78
C ALA A 923 -32.65 -10.79 -42.67
N ALA A 924 -32.86 -10.91 -43.98
CA ALA A 924 -32.54 -9.84 -44.94
C ALA A 924 -33.40 -8.57 -44.71
N PRO A 925 -32.79 -7.36 -44.68
CA PRO A 925 -33.55 -6.11 -44.63
C PRO A 925 -34.01 -5.66 -46.02
N GLY A 926 -35.30 -5.77 -46.33
CA GLY A 926 -35.84 -5.22 -47.59
C GLY A 926 -37.35 -5.28 -47.74
N GLY A 927 -37.97 -4.13 -48.09
CA GLY A 927 -39.36 -4.05 -48.58
C GLY A 927 -40.25 -3.04 -47.84
N THR A 928 -40.35 -1.82 -48.37
CA THR A 928 -41.28 -0.79 -47.89
C THR A 928 -42.73 -1.09 -48.31
N ALA A 929 -43.65 -1.30 -47.35
CA ALA A 929 -45.09 -1.20 -47.59
C ALA A 929 -45.89 -0.88 -46.31
N GLY A 930 -46.77 0.13 -46.38
CA GLY A 930 -47.96 0.24 -45.52
C GLY A 930 -47.78 0.82 -44.12
N ALA A 931 -48.15 2.09 -43.94
CA ALA A 931 -48.42 2.64 -42.62
C ALA A 931 -49.71 2.03 -42.04
N GLY A 932 -49.63 1.45 -40.84
CA GLY A 932 -50.76 0.93 -40.05
C GLY A 932 -50.33 0.82 -38.57
N PRO A 933 -51.16 1.24 -37.60
CA PRO A 933 -50.67 1.50 -36.25
C PRO A 933 -50.44 0.22 -35.44
N VAL A 934 -49.21 0.03 -34.97
CA VAL A 934 -48.88 -0.97 -33.94
C VAL A 934 -49.56 -0.58 -32.62
N GLN A 935 -50.35 -1.50 -32.07
CA GLN A 935 -50.99 -1.31 -30.76
C GLN A 935 -49.93 -1.21 -29.65
N ARG A 936 -49.70 0.00 -29.15
CA ARG A 936 -49.07 0.19 -27.83
C ARG A 936 -50.05 -0.30 -26.75
N ARG A 937 -49.75 -1.44 -26.11
CA ARG A 937 -50.28 -1.75 -24.78
C ARG A 937 -49.51 -0.96 -23.72
N SER A 938 -49.73 0.34 -23.70
CA SER A 938 -49.47 1.17 -22.53
C SER A 938 -50.71 1.17 -21.64
N ASN A 939 -50.57 0.78 -20.37
CA ASN A 939 -51.57 1.10 -19.36
C ASN A 939 -50.88 1.73 -18.16
N VAL A 940 -51.05 3.04 -18.03
CA VAL A 940 -50.70 3.83 -16.85
C VAL A 940 -51.97 3.96 -16.01
N ALA A 941 -51.82 3.67 -14.71
CA ALA A 941 -52.64 4.09 -13.57
C ALA A 941 -54.17 3.85 -13.53
N SER A 942 -54.64 3.47 -12.35
CA SER A 942 -55.94 3.90 -11.84
C SER A 942 -55.75 4.81 -10.62
N MET A 943 -56.08 6.09 -10.78
CA MET A 943 -56.31 7.00 -9.65
C MET A 943 -57.62 6.64 -8.94
N ARG A 944 -57.69 6.92 -7.63
CA ARG A 944 -58.95 7.35 -7.02
C ARG A 944 -58.70 8.49 -6.02
N THR A 945 -59.43 9.58 -6.21
CA THR A 945 -59.32 10.85 -5.47
C THR A 945 -60.56 11.10 -4.62
N GLN A 946 -60.37 11.78 -3.47
CA GLN A 946 -61.14 12.96 -2.98
C GLN A 946 -60.77 13.20 -1.49
N ARG A 947 -60.08 14.30 -1.15
CA ARG A 947 -60.60 15.64 -0.77
C ARG A 947 -61.44 15.68 0.52
N SER A 948 -60.92 16.33 1.57
CA SER A 948 -61.43 17.65 2.04
C SER A 948 -60.76 18.18 3.34
N GLY A 949 -60.27 19.43 3.32
CA GLY A 949 -60.04 20.32 4.49
C GLY A 949 -58.90 19.97 5.47
N SER A 950 -58.36 20.88 6.28
CA SER A 950 -58.41 22.36 6.28
C SER A 950 -57.51 22.95 7.38
N ASN A 951 -56.73 24.01 7.06
CA ASN A 951 -56.23 25.08 7.95
C ASN A 951 -55.36 24.80 9.21
N ALA A 952 -54.58 25.84 9.52
CA ALA A 952 -54.11 26.30 10.85
C ALA A 952 -52.73 25.85 11.37
N THR A 953 -51.80 26.81 11.24
CA THR A 953 -50.77 27.26 12.19
C THR A 953 -51.05 26.97 13.68
N VAL A 954 -50.01 26.63 14.47
CA VAL A 954 -49.56 27.29 15.74
C VAL A 954 -48.60 26.39 16.56
N CYS A 955 -47.71 27.06 17.31
CA CYS A 955 -46.69 26.59 18.26
C CYS A 955 -47.10 25.51 19.29
N GLY A 956 -46.11 24.84 19.92
CA GLY A 956 -46.23 24.48 21.35
C GLY A 956 -45.50 23.24 21.90
N ALA A 957 -44.29 23.44 22.45
CA ALA A 957 -43.84 23.02 23.79
C ALA A 957 -44.05 21.57 24.35
N SER A 958 -42.92 20.88 24.56
CA SER A 958 -42.45 20.24 25.82
C SER A 958 -43.20 19.13 26.61
N SER A 959 -42.43 18.09 27.02
CA SER A 959 -42.57 17.22 28.23
C SER A 959 -43.76 16.22 28.26
N THR A 960 -43.77 15.08 28.98
CA THR A 960 -43.01 14.60 30.17
C THR A 960 -42.89 13.06 30.20
N ALA A 961 -42.02 12.50 31.05
CA ALA A 961 -41.81 11.05 31.29
C ALA A 961 -42.79 10.40 32.30
N ILE A 962 -42.77 9.06 32.40
CA ILE A 962 -43.14 8.11 33.51
C ILE A 962 -42.81 6.69 32.96
N VAL A 963 -41.89 5.84 33.45
CA VAL A 963 -41.61 5.20 34.77
C VAL A 963 -42.64 4.14 35.23
N ASN A 964 -42.31 2.84 35.13
CA ASN A 964 -42.36 1.94 36.31
C ASN A 964 -41.64 0.56 36.17
N ARG A 965 -41.51 -0.14 37.31
CA ARG A 965 -40.52 -1.21 37.61
C ARG A 965 -41.15 -2.64 37.85
N PRO A 966 -40.34 -3.71 38.08
CA PRO A 966 -40.74 -5.13 37.94
C PRO A 966 -41.04 -5.91 39.26
N VAL A 967 -41.37 -7.21 39.15
CA VAL A 967 -41.58 -8.17 40.27
C VAL A 967 -40.89 -9.54 40.02
N ARG A 968 -40.61 -10.32 41.09
CA ARG A 968 -39.72 -11.52 41.15
C ARG A 968 -40.41 -12.86 41.50
N SER A 969 -39.83 -13.99 41.04
CA SER A 969 -39.61 -15.29 41.77
C SER A 969 -40.85 -16.16 42.15
N PRO A 970 -40.74 -17.39 42.77
CA PRO A 970 -39.57 -18.23 43.16
C PRO A 970 -39.68 -19.80 42.98
N SER A 971 -38.54 -20.54 43.11
CA SER A 971 -38.36 -21.91 43.76
C SER A 971 -39.12 -23.19 43.23
N SER A 972 -38.75 -24.47 43.46
CA SER A 972 -37.53 -25.25 43.89
C SER A 972 -37.82 -26.80 43.82
N ILE A 973 -36.88 -27.70 44.27
CA ILE A 973 -36.94 -29.18 44.57
C ILE A 973 -36.00 -30.04 43.64
N ARG A 974 -34.85 -30.61 44.08
CA ARG A 974 -34.55 -31.85 44.88
C ARG A 974 -34.80 -33.19 44.11
N SER A 975 -33.98 -34.28 44.19
CA SER A 975 -32.75 -34.59 44.98
C SER A 975 -32.11 -35.98 44.67
N THR A 976 -30.95 -36.28 45.30
CA THR A 976 -30.34 -37.62 45.67
C THR A 976 -29.49 -38.41 44.64
N ARG A 977 -28.42 -39.18 44.98
CA ARG A 977 -27.76 -39.54 46.28
C ARG A 977 -26.34 -40.18 46.13
N ARG A 978 -25.41 -39.87 47.08
CA ARG A 978 -24.33 -40.74 47.70
C ARG A 978 -23.21 -41.29 46.78
N SER A 979 -21.96 -41.61 47.18
CA SER A 979 -21.18 -41.66 48.46
C SER A 979 -19.68 -41.90 48.12
N ALA A 980 -18.62 -41.67 48.93
CA ALA A 980 -18.40 -41.08 50.27
C ALA A 980 -16.88 -40.72 50.48
N CYS A 981 -16.48 -40.38 51.72
CA CYS A 981 -15.13 -39.99 52.23
C CYS A 981 -14.43 -41.16 53.00
N PRO A 982 -13.23 -41.06 53.68
CA PRO A 982 -12.54 -39.82 54.14
C PRO A 982 -10.98 -39.76 54.29
N SER A 983 -10.51 -38.51 54.53
CA SER A 983 -9.34 -38.09 55.35
C SER A 983 -7.91 -38.26 54.76
N THR A 984 -6.89 -37.43 55.06
CA THR A 984 -6.64 -36.43 56.14
C THR A 984 -5.88 -35.15 55.67
N ALA A 985 -5.81 -34.14 56.56
CA ALA A 985 -4.87 -33.00 56.62
C ALA A 985 -5.07 -31.73 55.76
N ARG A 986 -4.51 -30.60 56.25
CA ARG A 986 -4.76 -29.16 55.99
C ARG A 986 -3.42 -28.38 56.18
N PRO A 987 -3.27 -27.06 55.94
CA PRO A 987 -4.00 -26.12 55.05
C PRO A 987 -3.15 -25.01 54.33
N THR A 988 -3.73 -24.34 53.30
CA THR A 988 -3.59 -22.89 52.93
C THR A 988 -2.25 -22.30 52.41
N PRO A 989 -2.23 -21.12 51.72
CA PRO A 989 -3.10 -20.71 50.60
C PRO A 989 -2.40 -19.89 49.47
N SER A 990 -2.83 -20.06 48.22
CA SER A 990 -2.84 -19.04 47.15
C SER A 990 -3.89 -19.49 46.11
N GLY A 991 -4.60 -18.65 45.36
CA GLY A 991 -4.40 -17.26 44.97
C GLY A 991 -4.87 -17.21 43.50
N SER A 992 -6.10 -16.77 43.26
CA SER A 992 -6.85 -17.09 42.03
C SER A 992 -6.22 -16.54 40.75
N ARG A 993 -5.97 -17.41 39.77
CA ARG A 993 -5.78 -17.03 38.37
C ARG A 993 -7.15 -16.85 37.71
N ASN A 994 -7.45 -15.65 37.23
CA ASN A 994 -8.42 -15.50 36.14
C ASN A 994 -7.69 -15.81 34.83
N GLY A 995 -8.16 -16.81 34.10
CA GLY A 995 -7.61 -17.17 32.81
C GLY A 995 -8.38 -16.50 31.66
N SER A 996 -7.65 -15.82 30.79
CA SER A 996 -8.07 -15.60 29.40
C SER A 996 -7.45 -16.72 28.54
N PRO A 997 -8.16 -17.29 27.55
CA PRO A 997 -7.62 -18.38 26.75
C PRO A 997 -6.59 -17.85 25.74
N ALA A 998 -5.30 -18.12 25.99
CA ALA A 998 -4.27 -17.96 24.98
C ALA A 998 -4.36 -19.13 23.98
N TRP A 999 -4.82 -18.85 22.76
CA TRP A 999 -4.83 -19.83 21.67
C TRP A 999 -3.40 -20.05 21.16
N VAL A 1000 -2.84 -21.23 21.42
CA VAL A 1000 -1.49 -21.59 20.99
C VAL A 1000 -1.53 -22.07 19.54
N TRP A 1001 -1.18 -21.19 18.61
CA TRP A 1001 -0.89 -21.56 17.23
C TRP A 1001 0.38 -22.42 17.15
N ARG A 1002 0.29 -23.58 16.49
CA ARG A 1002 1.44 -24.40 16.10
C ARG A 1002 1.63 -24.31 14.59
N SER A 1003 2.56 -23.47 14.13
CA SER A 1003 2.98 -23.50 12.73
C SER A 1003 3.83 -24.74 12.45
N SER A 1004 3.38 -25.58 11.50
CA SER A 1004 4.13 -26.75 11.05
C SER A 1004 4.85 -26.47 9.73
N ILE A 1005 5.90 -25.65 9.77
CA ILE A 1005 6.78 -25.45 8.60
C ILE A 1005 7.73 -26.65 8.48
N SER A 1006 7.43 -27.55 7.55
CA SER A 1006 8.19 -28.77 7.27
C SER A 1006 9.41 -28.49 6.39
N THR A 1007 10.55 -28.13 7.00
CA THR A 1007 11.83 -28.07 6.28
C THR A 1007 12.45 -29.46 6.15
N ARG A 1008 12.27 -30.14 5.00
CA ARG A 1008 13.04 -31.34 4.68
C ARG A 1008 14.50 -30.97 4.42
N ARG A 1009 15.44 -31.55 5.19
CA ARG A 1009 16.87 -31.56 4.85
C ARG A 1009 17.11 -32.58 3.73
N PRO A 1010 17.92 -32.28 2.70
CA PRO A 1010 18.51 -33.33 1.88
C PRO A 1010 19.64 -34.03 2.65
N SER A 1011 19.65 -35.36 2.63
CA SER A 1011 20.75 -36.19 3.11
C SER A 1011 21.89 -36.21 2.08
N ALA A 1012 23.13 -36.21 2.55
CA ALA A 1012 24.30 -36.23 1.69
C ALA A 1012 24.54 -37.58 0.99
N SER A 1013 24.91 -37.50 -0.29
CA SER A 1013 25.78 -38.44 -1.01
C SER A 1013 26.53 -37.66 -2.08
#